data_AF-A0A1J4U2F2-F1
#
_entry.id   AF-A0A1J4U2F2-F1
#
_cell.length_a   1.000
_cell.length_b   1.000
_cell.length_c   1.000
_cell.angle_alpha   90.00
_cell.angle_beta   90.00
_cell.angle_gamma   90.00
#
_symmetry.space_group_name_H-M   'P 1'
#
loop_
_entity.id
_entity.type
_entity.pdbx_description
1 polymer ?
#
loop_
_entity_poly.entity_id
_entity_poly.type
_entity_poly.pdbx_seq_one_letter_code
_entity_poly.pdbx_strand_id
1 'polypeptide(L)'
;MTIQPEVRIGNGEDFVAQTRDEVRQEIQAAQGNNAREVALAQKIQQEIKDAETPAKEVVQAGAAGQLDQRRQEGTQVLRTLIRATEAAKAGIPVGHNAQSQSLLTELSEKSLSISTASAIESQLKDYLLGEKTITISASGQPPTEFEQAYVRLVQTNTLAASVLSQSLIHAAEVNRLGSLDTDLVRQKFAIDQRVEQRVNEGYDGHLSYQDRSRFEDLSKKILTELDNNLNATNLPEDRKLSRQEQAIARRFYNGNEERLNQVEAIFSKLGIPRAELDNYKGLRDKAFPIDNVLAVKGMMTSKELTNHLEKAINEFTIDNLKGERLQILSEDPNGSGKLVLDRRAFKKMINQYYYLALKDIHKDYSKDWSKAFDQWQHGYYFGGLKGVIGNLCTNLRGLDLAGADIGEFLDDVKGRYQASILSYAEIFHNLPLYARDPSSFEKWGAFLGYLFPSELAEVFDPQDKIMEIARHEVTIHLRQRIALNNNKIPPDLFAGNYETEGVRYGNRDRANIIKVLKERMEALGIKTDDWEYERAITYALGIGIANLMDPEVICTADPQVNADFKGIYPLAQVLSAKHNWGLGRGYPVSGLFPDLVAMPVTLFPEQRGFISRLFRRKAWVPEKFHKYAKGQEAKYGDKIYGALIDREGKYQELMNMVNIGTSLNSRHGWRISPIRDAIKGYVKDGHYGLKKDMDFISRIARNDGDEGGWGAKEWEKYEDICMGLYGSAALWWMAGPRQEGELKRLLAQHVGSFDQMTASEWEAYSLGSKALKKEFKVMINGSFQTVSMGELRLIRNYQIRGETFYRYSRRNPGDFIMLLGQLCPEMLDLKTDYLASRVELEAALKGKHKPREDIEKALALRDSIYVRWGETGFAQLRQIRLKLLGLCQKYANETGVGKRFANQAAVIEYFVKESGTAFEKALKDKEPDRKIEGKTIPGRSRLIVQRSDFTDSILADFLFADSDGLLSLIPKEDFGGFDENNKFSNGKHGFFFRMGEMWTLKQGDINPFASDMNHFGLYENIGKVGEDVAKRYLSDADAVSKMLHDIGQLDKLLMDAAHDGDLSKIFELHDKVHTTLRNIIGQEYAWKANYIMSQIVAQFFLEHQTARLPLIPAPIRSLFGLMLDRNISLSKLVTQDRHAKTWDENAARDYFKRLAERHSIPFDGLWSANQLNQAFDAETKAFVAGETILQFMYSMIMFLLWSYLKKAFEESQGKKQ
;
A
#
# COMPACT_ATOMS: atom_id res chain seq x y z
N MET A 1 -6.82 -57.26 26.20
CA MET A 1 -5.67 -56.45 25.74
C MET A 1 -6.04 -55.00 25.94
N THR A 2 -5.60 -54.40 27.04
CA THR A 2 -5.85 -53.00 27.38
C THR A 2 -4.57 -52.24 27.06
N ILE A 3 -4.67 -51.30 26.14
CA ILE A 3 -3.57 -50.50 25.59
C ILE A 3 -3.13 -49.49 26.67
N GLN A 4 -1.85 -49.53 27.05
CA GLN A 4 -1.23 -48.44 27.84
C GLN A 4 -0.84 -47.29 26.90
N PRO A 5 -1.02 -46.02 27.32
CA PRO A 5 -0.77 -44.85 26.48
C PRO A 5 0.74 -44.56 26.33
N GLU A 6 1.16 -44.24 25.10
CA GLU A 6 2.50 -43.73 24.79
C GLU A 6 2.75 -42.40 25.53
N VAL A 7 3.69 -42.41 26.46
CA VAL A 7 4.19 -41.21 27.13
C VAL A 7 5.05 -40.44 26.13
N ARG A 8 4.65 -39.20 25.80
CA ARG A 8 5.49 -38.24 25.08
C ARG A 8 6.72 -37.91 25.93
N ILE A 9 7.90 -38.28 25.45
CA ILE A 9 9.18 -38.03 26.12
C ILE A 9 9.57 -36.56 25.91
N GLY A 10 9.58 -35.77 26.99
CA GLY A 10 10.04 -34.38 27.04
C GLY A 10 11.56 -34.23 26.91
N ASN A 11 12.06 -33.00 26.98
CA ASN A 11 13.49 -32.68 26.87
C ASN A 11 14.32 -33.50 27.89
N GLY A 12 15.57 -33.84 27.55
CA GLY A 12 16.39 -34.81 28.32
C GLY A 12 16.55 -34.52 29.82
N GLU A 13 16.36 -33.28 30.27
CA GLU A 13 16.37 -32.89 31.69
C GLU A 13 15.05 -33.23 32.42
N ASP A 14 13.90 -33.13 31.74
CA ASP A 14 12.59 -33.49 32.30
C ASP A 14 12.55 -35.00 32.61
N PHE A 15 13.18 -35.83 31.77
CA PHE A 15 13.23 -37.28 31.96
C PHE A 15 14.08 -37.70 33.17
N VAL A 16 15.23 -37.05 33.38
CA VAL A 16 16.13 -37.34 34.52
C VAL A 16 15.47 -36.92 35.83
N ALA A 17 14.84 -35.75 35.87
CA ALA A 17 14.09 -35.28 37.04
C ALA A 17 12.91 -36.21 37.37
N GLN A 18 12.10 -36.56 36.36
CA GLN A 18 10.98 -37.48 36.52
C GLN A 18 11.45 -38.86 37.01
N THR A 19 12.53 -39.39 36.44
CA THR A 19 13.10 -40.68 36.89
C THR A 19 13.56 -40.60 38.35
N ARG A 20 14.25 -39.54 38.76
CA ARG A 20 14.68 -39.36 40.15
C ARG A 20 13.49 -39.33 41.11
N ASP A 21 12.41 -38.64 40.74
CA ASP A 21 11.20 -38.56 41.57
C ASP A 21 10.48 -39.91 41.67
N GLU A 22 10.34 -40.64 40.56
CA GLU A 22 9.79 -42.01 40.55
C GLU A 22 10.58 -42.95 41.46
N VAL A 23 11.92 -42.87 41.42
CA VAL A 23 12.80 -43.72 42.22
C VAL A 23 12.75 -43.37 43.69
N ARG A 24 12.68 -42.08 44.04
CA ARG A 24 12.51 -41.65 45.42
C ARG A 24 11.22 -42.17 46.03
N GLN A 25 10.13 -42.25 45.25
CA GLN A 25 8.87 -42.85 45.70
C GLN A 25 9.01 -44.37 45.93
N GLU A 26 9.69 -45.10 45.03
CA GLU A 26 9.96 -46.53 45.22
C GLU A 26 10.83 -46.80 46.46
N ILE A 27 11.85 -45.97 46.69
CA ILE A 27 12.72 -46.03 47.87
C ILE A 27 11.91 -45.76 49.14
N GLN A 28 11.10 -44.71 49.17
CA GLN A 28 10.23 -44.40 50.32
C GLN A 28 9.24 -45.54 50.63
N ALA A 29 8.73 -46.23 49.60
CA ALA A 29 7.83 -47.37 49.76
C ALA A 29 8.52 -48.65 50.27
N ALA A 30 9.83 -48.77 50.06
CA ALA A 30 10.66 -49.87 50.55
C ALA A 30 11.26 -49.58 51.94
N GLN A 31 11.53 -48.31 52.24
CA GLN A 31 12.21 -47.86 53.46
C GLN A 31 11.50 -48.31 54.75
N GLY A 32 12.28 -48.88 55.67
CA GLY A 32 11.78 -49.37 56.96
C GLY A 32 11.26 -50.81 56.92
N ASN A 33 11.32 -51.49 55.77
CA ASN A 33 11.07 -52.92 55.65
C ASN A 33 12.25 -53.62 54.95
N ASN A 34 13.09 -54.27 55.75
CA ASN A 34 14.33 -54.91 55.32
C ASN A 34 14.12 -55.93 54.17
N ALA A 35 12.99 -56.64 54.14
CA ALA A 35 12.68 -57.57 53.05
C ALA A 35 12.37 -56.86 51.72
N ARG A 36 11.76 -55.67 51.76
CA ARG A 36 11.47 -54.85 50.57
C ARG A 36 12.70 -54.10 50.08
N GLU A 37 13.57 -53.64 50.98
CA GLU A 37 14.85 -53.03 50.64
C GLU A 37 15.76 -54.05 49.93
N VAL A 38 15.84 -55.28 50.43
CA VAL A 38 16.59 -56.38 49.77
C VAL A 38 15.99 -56.74 48.41
N ALA A 39 14.66 -56.82 48.30
CA ALA A 39 14.00 -57.10 47.02
C ALA A 39 14.23 -55.99 45.98
N LEU A 40 14.21 -54.72 46.41
CA LEU A 40 14.51 -53.57 45.56
C LEU A 40 15.98 -53.56 45.12
N ALA A 41 16.90 -53.86 46.04
CA ALA A 41 18.33 -54.00 45.72
C ALA A 41 18.57 -55.09 44.67
N GLN A 42 17.99 -56.28 44.84
CA GLN A 42 18.11 -57.39 43.88
C GLN A 42 17.51 -57.05 42.52
N LYS A 43 16.38 -56.33 42.49
CA LYS A 43 15.75 -55.87 41.25
C LYS A 43 16.67 -54.90 40.50
N ILE A 44 17.22 -53.91 41.18
CA ILE A 44 18.12 -52.92 40.57
C ILE A 44 19.43 -53.59 40.10
N GLN A 45 19.97 -54.54 40.88
CA GLN A 45 21.13 -55.34 40.46
C GLN A 45 20.86 -56.11 39.16
N GLN A 46 19.68 -56.70 39.03
CA GLN A 46 19.29 -57.39 37.79
C GLN A 46 19.12 -56.39 36.63
N GLU A 47 18.54 -55.22 36.87
CA GLU A 47 18.39 -54.18 35.84
C GLU A 47 19.75 -53.67 35.32
N ILE A 48 20.74 -53.48 36.19
CA ILE A 48 22.14 -53.17 35.80
C ILE A 48 22.73 -54.31 34.97
N LYS A 49 22.42 -55.57 35.33
CA LYS A 49 22.89 -56.73 34.56
C LYS A 49 22.32 -56.76 33.15
N ASP A 50 21.02 -56.49 33.03
CA ASP A 50 20.27 -56.51 31.77
C ASP A 50 20.60 -55.29 30.88
N ALA A 51 21.06 -54.18 31.47
CA ALA A 51 21.43 -52.96 30.75
C ALA A 51 22.77 -53.04 29.99
N GLU A 52 23.57 -54.09 30.19
CA GLU A 52 24.91 -54.24 29.59
C GLU A 52 24.87 -54.27 28.05
N THR A 53 23.99 -55.08 27.47
CA THR A 53 23.86 -55.22 26.02
C THR A 53 23.35 -53.91 25.38
N PRO A 54 22.25 -53.30 25.88
CA PRO A 54 21.83 -51.96 25.45
C PRO A 54 22.93 -50.90 25.56
N ALA A 55 23.71 -50.90 26.65
CA ALA A 55 24.80 -49.96 26.85
C ALA A 55 25.90 -50.11 25.78
N LYS A 56 26.31 -51.34 25.46
CA LYS A 56 27.29 -51.62 24.40
C LYS A 56 26.79 -51.20 23.01
N GLU A 57 25.52 -51.45 22.70
CA GLU A 57 24.90 -51.04 21.43
C GLU A 57 24.86 -49.51 21.28
N VAL A 58 24.54 -48.80 22.35
CA VAL A 58 24.51 -47.32 22.36
C VAL A 58 25.91 -46.72 22.23
N VAL A 59 26.92 -47.32 22.88
CA VAL A 59 28.32 -46.89 22.73
C VAL A 59 28.82 -47.11 21.29
N GLN A 60 28.49 -48.25 20.67
CA GLN A 60 28.83 -48.53 19.26
C GLN A 60 28.10 -47.58 18.30
N ALA A 61 26.80 -47.34 18.51
CA ALA A 61 26.03 -46.39 17.71
C ALA A 61 26.54 -44.95 17.88
N GLY A 62 26.95 -44.57 19.10
CA GLY A 62 27.57 -43.27 19.39
C GLY A 62 28.90 -43.07 18.64
N ALA A 63 29.77 -44.09 18.64
CA ALA A 63 31.02 -44.06 17.86
C ALA A 63 30.79 -43.97 16.34
N ALA A 64 29.65 -44.48 15.85
CA ALA A 64 29.25 -44.40 14.44
C ALA A 64 28.40 -43.16 14.07
N GLY A 65 28.12 -42.26 15.02
CA GLY A 65 27.29 -41.06 14.80
C GLY A 65 25.79 -41.34 14.63
N GLN A 66 25.29 -42.50 15.09
CA GLN A 66 23.91 -42.98 14.93
C GLN A 66 23.13 -43.06 16.25
N LEU A 67 23.50 -42.22 17.24
CA LEU A 67 22.96 -42.28 18.61
C LEU A 67 21.42 -42.19 18.68
N ASP A 68 20.80 -41.41 17.79
CA ASP A 68 19.34 -41.25 17.73
C ASP A 68 18.59 -42.55 17.39
N GLN A 69 19.21 -43.46 16.64
CA GLN A 69 18.61 -44.75 16.27
C GLN A 69 18.50 -45.71 17.47
N ARG A 70 19.30 -45.49 18.53
CA ARG A 70 19.33 -46.29 19.75
C ARG A 70 18.96 -45.49 20.99
N ARG A 71 18.16 -44.43 20.80
CA ARG A 71 17.77 -43.52 21.87
C ARG A 71 16.92 -44.20 22.95
N GLN A 72 16.10 -45.19 22.58
CA GLN A 72 15.27 -45.94 23.54
C GLN A 72 16.14 -46.81 24.46
N GLU A 73 17.08 -47.56 23.90
CA GLU A 73 18.07 -48.36 24.62
C GLU A 73 18.93 -47.48 25.52
N GLY A 74 19.37 -46.33 25.00
CA GLY A 74 20.16 -45.37 25.78
C GLY A 74 19.37 -44.71 26.93
N THR A 75 18.08 -44.46 26.73
CA THR A 75 17.19 -43.94 27.77
C THR A 75 16.96 -44.98 28.87
N GLN A 76 16.85 -46.27 28.50
CA GLN A 76 16.76 -47.38 29.45
C GLN A 76 18.02 -47.47 30.32
N VAL A 77 19.21 -47.41 29.72
CA VAL A 77 20.48 -47.47 30.48
C VAL A 77 20.64 -46.27 31.42
N LEU A 78 20.31 -45.06 30.94
CA LEU A 78 20.31 -43.86 31.77
C LEU A 78 19.37 -44.01 32.97
N ARG A 79 18.15 -44.53 32.74
CA ARG A 79 17.19 -44.80 33.81
C ARG A 79 17.76 -45.78 34.84
N THR A 80 18.30 -46.91 34.40
CA THR A 80 18.89 -47.94 35.27
C THR A 80 20.01 -47.38 36.15
N LEU A 81 20.93 -46.60 35.57
CA LEU A 81 22.05 -46.03 36.34
C LEU A 81 21.57 -44.96 37.34
N ILE A 82 20.57 -44.14 36.98
CA ILE A 82 19.94 -43.20 37.93
C ILE A 82 19.28 -43.96 39.09
N ARG A 83 18.55 -45.05 38.79
CA ARG A 83 17.94 -45.92 39.82
C ARG A 83 18.99 -46.46 40.78
N ALA A 84 20.09 -46.98 40.25
CA ALA A 84 21.18 -47.55 41.02
C ALA A 84 21.85 -46.53 41.96
N THR A 85 22.14 -45.34 41.43
CA THR A 85 22.85 -44.28 42.15
C THR A 85 21.97 -43.63 43.23
N GLU A 86 20.69 -43.36 42.96
CA GLU A 86 19.76 -42.82 43.98
C GLU A 86 19.44 -43.87 45.07
N ALA A 87 19.29 -45.15 44.72
CA ALA A 87 19.10 -46.22 45.70
C ALA A 87 20.34 -46.39 46.60
N ALA A 88 21.54 -46.33 46.02
CA ALA A 88 22.78 -46.37 46.78
C ALA A 88 22.92 -45.16 47.73
N LYS A 89 22.56 -43.95 47.27
CA LYS A 89 22.51 -42.72 48.09
C LYS A 89 21.55 -42.85 49.27
N ALA A 90 20.44 -43.55 49.10
CA ALA A 90 19.47 -43.80 50.15
C ALA A 90 19.85 -44.93 51.13
N GLY A 91 21.03 -45.54 50.97
CA GLY A 91 21.53 -46.60 51.83
C GLY A 91 21.08 -48.02 51.47
N ILE A 92 20.43 -48.22 50.31
CA ILE A 92 20.04 -49.55 49.82
C ILE A 92 21.28 -50.25 49.25
N PRO A 93 21.59 -51.51 49.63
CA PRO A 93 22.83 -52.20 49.26
C PRO A 93 22.78 -52.73 47.82
N VAL A 94 22.91 -51.82 46.84
CA VAL A 94 22.96 -52.16 45.40
C VAL A 94 24.32 -52.78 45.04
N GLY A 95 25.41 -52.32 45.65
CA GLY A 95 26.75 -52.90 45.46
C GLY A 95 27.04 -54.06 46.41
N HIS A 96 27.69 -55.12 45.93
CA HIS A 96 28.12 -56.27 46.75
C HIS A 96 29.31 -55.97 47.68
N ASN A 97 30.04 -54.87 47.46
CA ASN A 97 31.16 -54.47 48.29
C ASN A 97 31.12 -52.95 48.62
N ALA A 98 31.90 -52.53 49.62
CA ALA A 98 31.89 -51.14 50.09
C ALA A 98 32.41 -50.14 49.03
N GLN A 99 33.33 -50.57 48.17
CA GLN A 99 33.88 -49.71 47.11
C GLN A 99 32.85 -49.39 46.03
N SER A 100 32.09 -50.41 45.59
CA SER A 100 31.05 -50.25 44.58
C SER A 100 29.86 -49.44 45.08
N GLN A 101 29.45 -49.69 46.33
CA GLN A 101 28.39 -48.92 46.99
C GLN A 101 28.77 -47.43 47.10
N SER A 102 30.03 -47.14 47.43
CA SER A 102 30.55 -45.77 47.54
C SER A 102 30.62 -45.09 46.17
N LEU A 103 31.10 -45.79 45.15
CA LEU A 103 31.18 -45.25 43.79
C LEU A 103 29.80 -44.87 43.22
N LEU A 104 28.79 -45.72 43.42
CA LEU A 104 27.41 -45.42 43.02
C LEU A 104 26.83 -44.20 43.79
N THR A 105 27.18 -44.05 45.06
CA THR A 105 26.76 -42.91 45.88
C THR A 105 27.34 -41.61 45.32
N GLU A 106 28.63 -41.57 44.98
CA GLU A 106 29.26 -40.37 44.42
C GLU A 106 28.75 -40.03 43.00
N LEU A 107 28.47 -41.05 42.19
CA LEU A 107 27.87 -40.85 40.87
C LEU A 107 26.47 -40.23 40.93
N SER A 108 25.72 -40.40 42.03
CA SER A 108 24.39 -39.80 42.21
C SER A 108 24.42 -38.26 42.19
N GLU A 109 25.55 -37.66 42.55
CA GLU A 109 25.74 -36.21 42.63
C GLU A 109 26.20 -35.60 41.30
N LYS A 110 26.36 -36.41 40.25
CA LYS A 110 26.82 -36.00 38.94
C LYS A 110 25.68 -36.00 37.92
N SER A 111 25.77 -35.13 36.92
CA SER A 111 24.82 -35.10 35.80
C SER A 111 25.17 -36.20 34.80
N LEU A 112 24.23 -37.11 34.56
CA LEU A 112 24.39 -38.24 33.64
C LEU A 112 23.54 -38.01 32.39
N SER A 113 24.15 -38.14 31.21
CA SER A 113 23.44 -38.18 29.92
C SER A 113 23.32 -39.62 29.41
N ILE A 114 22.51 -39.83 28.36
CA ILE A 114 22.39 -41.14 27.68
C ILE A 114 23.77 -41.69 27.27
N SER A 115 24.62 -40.86 26.65
CA SER A 115 25.94 -41.34 26.19
C SER A 115 26.88 -41.63 27.35
N THR A 116 26.80 -40.81 28.42
CA THR A 116 27.63 -40.93 29.61
C THR A 116 27.28 -42.20 30.39
N ALA A 117 26.00 -42.42 30.66
CA ALA A 117 25.52 -43.58 31.41
C ALA A 117 25.84 -44.89 30.66
N SER A 118 25.58 -44.94 29.35
CA SER A 118 25.91 -46.11 28.52
C SER A 118 27.40 -46.40 28.45
N ALA A 119 28.26 -45.38 28.41
CA ALA A 119 29.70 -45.59 28.42
C ALA A 119 30.22 -46.12 29.76
N ILE A 120 29.73 -45.57 30.88
CA ILE A 120 30.08 -46.04 32.22
C ILE A 120 29.62 -47.49 32.39
N GLU A 121 28.35 -47.78 32.09
CA GLU A 121 27.77 -49.12 32.26
C GLU A 121 28.49 -50.16 31.39
N SER A 122 28.74 -49.82 30.11
CA SER A 122 29.40 -50.73 29.17
C SER A 122 30.82 -51.12 29.58
N GLN A 123 31.55 -50.26 30.30
CA GLN A 123 32.96 -50.48 30.62
C GLN A 123 33.18 -50.91 32.08
N LEU A 124 32.26 -50.57 32.98
CA LEU A 124 32.50 -50.66 34.42
C LEU A 124 31.39 -51.34 35.23
N LYS A 125 30.39 -51.95 34.59
CA LYS A 125 29.31 -52.73 35.24
C LYS A 125 29.80 -53.61 36.41
N ASP A 126 30.80 -54.46 36.19
CA ASP A 126 31.28 -55.41 37.21
C ASP A 126 31.81 -54.69 38.47
N TYR A 127 32.33 -53.47 38.31
CA TYR A 127 32.80 -52.63 39.41
C TYR A 127 31.66 -51.85 40.07
N LEU A 128 30.60 -51.49 39.33
CA LEU A 128 29.39 -50.87 39.88
C LEU A 128 28.58 -51.86 40.72
N LEU A 129 28.51 -53.13 40.30
CA LEU A 129 27.88 -54.20 41.08
C LEU A 129 28.78 -54.71 42.22
N GLY A 130 30.08 -54.46 42.15
CA GLY A 130 31.05 -54.97 43.13
C GLY A 130 31.41 -56.45 42.94
N GLU A 131 31.16 -57.01 41.76
CA GLU A 131 31.64 -58.33 41.34
C GLU A 131 33.17 -58.33 41.15
N LYS A 132 33.75 -57.15 40.86
CA LYS A 132 35.20 -56.88 40.89
C LYS A 132 35.52 -55.75 41.87
N THR A 133 36.67 -55.86 42.55
CA THR A 133 37.20 -54.81 43.44
C THR A 133 38.04 -53.81 42.66
N ILE A 134 37.98 -52.54 43.05
CA ILE A 134 38.77 -51.47 42.47
C ILE A 134 40.18 -51.55 43.07
N THR A 135 41.16 -51.87 42.23
CA THR A 135 42.58 -51.93 42.59
C THR A 135 43.38 -51.02 41.65
N ILE A 136 44.48 -50.45 42.14
CA ILE A 136 45.31 -49.50 41.40
C ILE A 136 46.75 -49.99 41.45
N SER A 137 47.44 -50.04 40.31
CA SER A 137 48.85 -50.44 40.25
C SER A 137 49.76 -49.38 40.86
N ALA A 138 50.69 -49.82 41.71
CA ALA A 138 51.79 -48.96 42.17
C ALA A 138 52.63 -48.48 40.97
N SER A 139 53.31 -47.34 41.12
CA SER A 139 54.13 -46.76 40.05
C SER A 139 55.15 -47.78 39.48
N GLY A 140 55.13 -48.00 38.16
CA GLY A 140 56.02 -48.95 37.46
C GLY A 140 55.50 -50.39 37.32
N GLN A 141 54.35 -50.74 37.91
CA GLN A 141 53.68 -52.02 37.72
C GLN A 141 52.72 -51.97 36.51
N PRO A 142 52.39 -53.12 35.88
CA PRO A 142 51.41 -53.16 34.79
C PRO A 142 50.02 -52.70 35.29
N PRO A 143 49.24 -51.98 34.44
CA PRO A 143 47.94 -51.46 34.82
C PRO A 143 46.94 -52.58 35.13
N THR A 144 46.23 -52.43 36.24
CA THR A 144 45.14 -53.31 36.68
C THR A 144 44.00 -53.38 35.67
N GLU A 145 43.13 -54.39 35.78
CA GLU A 145 41.94 -54.49 34.92
C GLU A 145 41.03 -53.25 35.01
N PHE A 146 40.98 -52.59 36.18
CA PHE A 146 40.23 -51.36 36.37
C PHE A 146 40.88 -50.17 35.64
N GLU A 147 42.20 -50.01 35.76
CA GLU A 147 42.95 -48.99 35.01
C GLU A 147 42.79 -49.19 33.49
N GLN A 148 42.78 -50.43 33.01
CA GLN A 148 42.53 -50.72 31.60
C GLN A 148 41.10 -50.41 31.17
N ALA A 149 40.10 -50.70 32.01
CA ALA A 149 38.70 -50.34 31.75
C ALA A 149 38.50 -48.81 31.73
N TYR A 150 39.16 -48.09 32.63
CA TYR A 150 39.17 -46.63 32.62
C TYR A 150 39.81 -46.05 31.36
N VAL A 151 40.94 -46.59 30.91
CA VAL A 151 41.58 -46.15 29.65
C VAL A 151 40.64 -46.37 28.46
N ARG A 152 39.93 -47.51 28.40
CA ARG A 152 38.90 -47.75 27.38
C ARG A 152 37.74 -46.75 27.50
N LEU A 153 37.34 -46.38 28.73
CA LEU A 153 36.33 -45.35 28.95
C LEU A 153 36.79 -43.97 28.44
N VAL A 154 38.04 -43.58 28.71
CA VAL A 154 38.62 -42.33 28.18
C VAL A 154 38.61 -42.31 26.64
N GLN A 155 38.90 -43.44 26.01
CA GLN A 155 38.90 -43.59 24.55
C GLN A 155 37.50 -43.56 23.94
N THR A 156 36.49 -44.06 24.65
CA THR A 156 35.12 -44.20 24.14
C THR A 156 34.22 -43.02 24.49
N ASN A 157 34.38 -42.41 25.66
CA ASN A 157 33.62 -41.25 26.11
C ASN A 157 34.40 -40.47 27.19
N THR A 158 35.05 -39.39 26.78
CA THR A 158 35.87 -38.54 27.66
C THR A 158 35.06 -37.87 28.78
N LEU A 159 33.79 -37.54 28.52
CA LEU A 159 32.89 -36.95 29.52
C LEU A 159 32.55 -37.97 30.61
N ALA A 160 32.27 -39.22 30.23
CA ALA A 160 32.05 -40.33 31.16
C ALA A 160 33.27 -40.61 32.03
N ALA A 161 34.46 -40.59 31.43
CA ALA A 161 35.71 -40.72 32.18
C ALA A 161 35.90 -39.58 33.19
N SER A 162 35.53 -38.34 32.84
CA SER A 162 35.62 -37.18 33.74
C SER A 162 34.68 -37.29 34.94
N VAL A 163 33.42 -37.63 34.68
CA VAL A 163 32.41 -37.85 35.72
C VAL A 163 32.87 -38.94 36.70
N LEU A 164 33.41 -40.04 36.16
CA LEU A 164 33.91 -41.13 36.96
C LEU A 164 35.19 -40.77 37.75
N SER A 165 36.14 -40.08 37.11
CA SER A 165 37.39 -39.65 37.74
C SER A 165 37.13 -38.77 38.95
N GLN A 166 36.26 -37.76 38.80
CA GLN A 166 35.86 -36.89 39.90
C GLN A 166 35.22 -37.68 41.04
N SER A 167 34.37 -38.68 40.70
CA SER A 167 33.70 -39.52 41.69
C SER A 167 34.69 -40.42 42.43
N LEU A 168 35.68 -40.98 41.74
CA LEU A 168 36.73 -41.81 42.34
C LEU A 168 37.68 -41.01 43.23
N ILE A 169 38.13 -39.84 42.75
CA ILE A 169 38.99 -38.94 43.53
C ILE A 169 38.27 -38.51 44.80
N HIS A 170 37.01 -38.10 44.70
CA HIS A 170 36.25 -37.68 45.87
C HIS A 170 36.02 -38.86 46.83
N ALA A 171 35.61 -40.03 46.34
CA ALA A 171 35.43 -41.22 47.16
C ALA A 171 36.73 -41.68 47.87
N ALA A 172 37.90 -41.44 47.25
CA ALA A 172 39.21 -41.68 47.87
C ALA A 172 39.56 -40.63 48.93
N GLU A 173 39.25 -39.34 48.70
CA GLU A 173 39.44 -38.25 49.68
C GLU A 173 38.64 -38.46 50.95
N VAL A 174 37.40 -38.95 50.83
CA VAL A 174 36.53 -39.23 51.99
C VAL A 174 36.77 -40.62 52.60
N ASN A 175 37.88 -41.30 52.24
CA ASN A 175 38.29 -42.62 52.74
C ASN A 175 37.26 -43.76 52.53
N ARG A 176 36.36 -43.61 51.56
CA ARG A 176 35.26 -44.57 51.29
C ARG A 176 35.63 -45.70 50.32
N LEU A 177 36.75 -45.59 49.61
CA LEU A 177 37.23 -46.63 48.69
C LEU A 177 38.23 -47.64 49.31
N GLY A 178 38.45 -47.59 50.64
CA GLY A 178 39.25 -48.57 51.39
C GLY A 178 40.74 -48.57 51.03
N SER A 179 41.61 -48.06 51.92
CA SER A 179 43.09 -48.05 51.84
C SER A 179 43.75 -47.59 50.51
N LEU A 180 42.98 -47.15 49.51
CA LEU A 180 43.50 -46.59 48.28
C LEU A 180 44.07 -45.20 48.55
N ASP A 181 45.35 -45.04 48.21
CA ASP A 181 46.08 -43.78 48.35
C ASP A 181 45.47 -42.71 47.43
N THR A 182 44.95 -41.63 48.03
CA THR A 182 44.32 -40.51 47.33
C THR A 182 45.26 -39.86 46.31
N ASP A 183 46.56 -39.78 46.61
CA ASP A 183 47.56 -39.19 45.71
C ASP A 183 47.81 -40.10 44.50
N LEU A 184 47.81 -41.42 44.72
CA LEU A 184 47.92 -42.40 43.64
C LEU A 184 46.68 -42.40 42.73
N VAL A 185 45.47 -42.26 43.30
CA VAL A 185 44.21 -42.12 42.56
C VAL A 185 44.23 -40.86 41.70
N ARG A 186 44.62 -39.71 42.29
CA ARG A 186 44.75 -38.45 41.56
C ARG A 186 45.78 -38.55 40.44
N GLN A 187 46.95 -39.13 40.68
CA GLN A 187 47.99 -39.27 39.66
C GLN A 187 47.56 -40.14 38.47
N LYS A 188 46.81 -41.22 38.72
CA LYS A 188 46.44 -42.20 37.69
C LYS A 188 45.17 -41.87 36.92
N PHE A 189 44.23 -41.15 37.55
CA PHE A 189 42.91 -40.89 36.98
C PHE A 189 42.64 -39.41 36.69
N ALA A 190 43.55 -38.48 37.05
CA ALA A 190 43.44 -37.09 36.61
C ALA A 190 43.45 -37.01 35.08
N ILE A 191 42.45 -36.30 34.54
CA ILE A 191 42.33 -36.10 33.09
C ILE A 191 43.27 -34.98 32.69
N ASP A 192 44.14 -35.28 31.72
CA ASP A 192 45.12 -34.37 31.16
C ASP A 192 44.45 -33.09 30.63
N GLN A 193 44.98 -31.89 30.94
CA GLN A 193 44.40 -30.58 30.53
C GLN A 193 44.15 -30.49 29.00
N ARG A 194 44.86 -31.29 28.21
CA ARG A 194 44.68 -31.40 26.75
C ARG A 194 43.38 -32.10 26.33
N VAL A 195 42.77 -32.90 27.19
CA VAL A 195 41.46 -33.54 26.97
C VAL A 195 40.32 -32.62 27.40
N GLU A 196 40.49 -31.83 28.47
CA GLU A 196 39.60 -30.70 28.78
C GLU A 196 39.56 -29.68 27.63
N GLN A 197 40.70 -29.39 27.00
CA GLN A 197 40.76 -28.55 25.79
C GLN A 197 39.95 -29.14 24.62
N ARG A 198 40.03 -30.45 24.35
CA ARG A 198 39.24 -31.08 23.26
C ARG A 198 37.73 -31.15 23.55
N VAL A 199 37.34 -31.26 24.81
CA VAL A 199 35.91 -31.19 25.21
C VAL A 199 35.40 -29.75 25.11
N ASN A 200 36.24 -28.75 25.39
CA ASN A 200 35.95 -27.34 25.15
C ASN A 200 35.97 -26.97 23.65
N GLU A 201 36.73 -27.66 22.81
CA GLU A 201 36.75 -27.47 21.34
C GLU A 201 35.56 -28.15 20.63
N GLY A 202 34.87 -29.10 21.29
CA GLY A 202 33.67 -29.76 20.77
C GLY A 202 32.34 -29.09 21.15
N TYR A 203 32.38 -28.03 21.94
CA TYR A 203 31.22 -27.23 22.35
C TYR A 203 31.49 -25.74 22.05
N ASP A 204 30.69 -25.12 21.20
CA ASP A 204 30.73 -23.68 20.82
C ASP A 204 30.42 -22.69 21.98
N GLY A 205 30.92 -22.90 23.20
CA GLY A 205 30.49 -22.18 24.40
C GLY A 205 31.57 -21.33 25.08
N HIS A 206 31.29 -20.03 25.25
CA HIS A 206 32.13 -19.02 25.92
C HIS A 206 32.15 -19.14 27.47
N LEU A 207 31.74 -20.30 27.99
CA LEU A 207 31.74 -20.64 29.42
C LEU A 207 32.32 -22.04 29.62
N SER A 208 33.13 -22.22 30.67
CA SER A 208 33.49 -23.56 31.13
C SER A 208 32.25 -24.31 31.64
N TYR A 209 32.29 -25.65 31.68
CA TYR A 209 31.20 -26.46 32.27
C TYR A 209 30.83 -26.00 33.69
N GLN A 210 31.84 -25.65 34.49
CA GLN A 210 31.64 -25.13 35.85
C GLN A 210 30.93 -23.77 35.85
N ASP A 211 31.29 -22.89 34.92
CA ASP A 211 30.67 -21.57 34.80
C ASP A 211 29.22 -21.66 34.28
N ARG A 212 28.93 -22.63 33.39
CA ARG A 212 27.57 -22.89 32.92
C ARG A 212 26.66 -23.43 34.01
N SER A 213 27.11 -24.42 34.77
CA SER A 213 26.35 -24.96 35.92
C SER A 213 26.05 -23.85 36.93
N ARG A 214 27.05 -23.01 37.25
CA ARG A 214 26.88 -21.87 38.14
C ARG A 214 25.91 -20.83 37.59
N PHE A 215 25.95 -20.59 36.28
CA PHE A 215 25.04 -19.67 35.61
C PHE A 215 23.59 -20.18 35.67
N GLU A 216 23.36 -21.45 35.39
CA GLU A 216 22.04 -22.09 35.45
C GLU A 216 21.48 -22.08 36.88
N ASP A 217 22.31 -22.40 37.88
CA ASP A 217 21.93 -22.36 39.31
C ASP A 217 21.54 -20.95 39.75
N LEU A 218 22.34 -19.94 39.42
CA LEU A 218 22.07 -18.54 39.77
C LEU A 218 20.84 -18.00 39.03
N SER A 219 20.68 -18.33 37.74
CA SER A 219 19.54 -17.92 36.94
C SER A 219 18.23 -18.48 37.50
N LYS A 220 18.22 -19.78 37.81
CA LYS A 220 17.07 -20.46 38.41
C LYS A 220 16.72 -19.88 39.78
N LYS A 221 17.72 -19.58 40.61
CA LYS A 221 17.53 -18.93 41.90
C LYS A 221 16.89 -17.55 41.75
N ILE A 222 17.43 -16.70 40.88
CA ILE A 222 16.91 -15.35 40.62
C ILE A 222 15.46 -15.38 40.12
N LEU A 223 15.16 -16.25 39.15
CA LEU A 223 13.82 -16.36 38.58
C LEU A 223 12.82 -16.87 39.62
N THR A 224 13.20 -17.88 40.41
CA THR A 224 12.35 -18.44 41.47
C THR A 224 11.98 -17.38 42.51
N GLU A 225 12.94 -16.56 42.96
CA GLU A 225 12.65 -15.49 43.92
C GLU A 225 11.79 -14.38 43.32
N LEU A 226 11.97 -14.04 42.03
CA LEU A 226 11.11 -13.09 41.33
C LEU A 226 9.67 -13.59 41.19
N ASP A 227 9.49 -14.84 40.80
CA ASP A 227 8.16 -15.45 40.63
C ASP A 227 7.47 -15.67 41.98
N ASN A 228 8.21 -16.02 43.03
CA ASN A 228 7.69 -16.04 44.39
C ASN A 228 7.22 -14.65 44.83
N ASN A 229 7.95 -13.58 44.48
CA ASN A 229 7.53 -12.20 44.80
C ASN A 229 6.26 -11.76 44.06
N LEU A 230 6.05 -12.27 42.83
CA LEU A 230 4.88 -12.01 42.01
C LEU A 230 3.64 -12.77 42.49
N ASN A 231 3.80 -14.02 42.90
CA ASN A 231 2.70 -14.91 43.21
C ASN A 231 2.32 -14.91 44.71
N ALA A 232 3.20 -14.44 45.59
CA ALA A 232 2.91 -14.40 47.02
C ALA A 232 2.00 -13.22 47.38
N THR A 233 0.81 -13.53 47.89
CA THR A 233 -0.18 -12.55 48.36
C THR A 233 0.15 -11.94 49.72
N ASN A 234 1.00 -12.59 50.53
CA ASN A 234 1.37 -12.16 51.89
C ASN A 234 2.90 -12.19 52.12
N LEU A 235 3.63 -11.27 51.49
CA LEU A 235 5.03 -11.02 51.82
C LEU A 235 5.17 -9.89 52.86
N PRO A 236 6.12 -10.00 53.80
CA PRO A 236 6.56 -8.88 54.64
C PRO A 236 6.93 -7.66 53.78
N GLU A 237 6.56 -6.44 54.22
CA GLU A 237 6.78 -5.18 53.48
C GLU A 237 8.25 -4.94 53.09
N ASP A 238 9.19 -5.41 53.92
CA ASP A 238 10.63 -5.34 53.68
C ASP A 238 11.13 -6.28 52.56
N ARG A 239 10.33 -7.28 52.18
CA ARG A 239 10.62 -8.22 51.08
C ARG A 239 9.74 -8.05 49.85
N LYS A 240 8.68 -7.25 49.94
CA LYS A 240 7.72 -7.05 48.85
C LYS A 240 8.26 -6.02 47.85
N LEU A 241 8.27 -6.38 46.56
CA LEU A 241 8.64 -5.45 45.49
C LEU A 241 7.41 -4.69 45.00
N SER A 242 7.57 -3.38 44.78
CA SER A 242 6.58 -2.58 44.04
C SER A 242 6.54 -2.99 42.56
N ARG A 243 5.46 -2.64 41.85
CA ARG A 243 5.34 -2.90 40.40
C ARG A 243 6.50 -2.32 39.59
N GLN A 244 7.03 -1.17 40.01
CA GLN A 244 8.15 -0.52 39.34
C GLN A 244 9.47 -1.27 39.61
N GLU A 245 9.70 -1.71 40.85
CA GLU A 245 10.86 -2.53 41.21
C GLU A 245 10.82 -3.92 40.53
N GLN A 246 9.64 -4.52 40.39
CA GLN A 246 9.46 -5.79 39.64
C GLN A 246 9.81 -5.62 38.16
N ALA A 247 9.40 -4.51 37.53
CA ALA A 247 9.71 -4.22 36.13
C ALA A 247 11.23 -4.02 35.93
N ILE A 248 11.88 -3.30 36.84
CA ILE A 248 13.33 -3.07 36.86
C ILE A 248 14.08 -4.40 37.06
N ALA A 249 13.71 -5.20 38.07
CA ALA A 249 14.35 -6.49 38.32
C ALA A 249 14.21 -7.48 37.14
N ARG A 250 13.05 -7.52 36.48
CA ARG A 250 12.85 -8.31 35.25
C ARG A 250 13.68 -7.80 34.08
N ARG A 251 13.83 -6.48 33.92
CA ARG A 251 14.68 -5.88 32.87
C ARG A 251 16.15 -6.24 33.07
N PHE A 252 16.64 -6.19 34.31
CA PHE A 252 17.98 -6.64 34.65
C PHE A 252 18.20 -8.13 34.37
N TYR A 253 17.28 -8.99 34.82
CA TYR A 253 17.31 -10.44 34.54
C TYR A 253 17.33 -10.73 33.03
N ASN A 254 16.53 -9.99 32.24
CA ASN A 254 16.44 -10.12 30.79
C ASN A 254 17.59 -9.45 30.00
N GLY A 255 18.61 -8.90 30.66
CA GLY A 255 19.82 -8.41 29.97
C GLY A 255 19.82 -6.94 29.53
N ASN A 256 18.89 -6.09 30.01
CA ASN A 256 18.93 -4.66 29.69
C ASN A 256 19.99 -3.90 30.50
N GLU A 257 20.57 -2.83 29.94
CA GLU A 257 21.55 -1.96 30.60
C GLU A 257 20.93 -1.18 31.77
N GLU A 258 20.93 -1.79 32.95
CA GLU A 258 20.65 -1.11 34.22
C GLU A 258 21.94 -1.06 35.06
N ARG A 259 22.20 0.08 35.71
CA ARG A 259 23.38 0.22 36.58
C ARG A 259 23.21 -0.73 37.78
N LEU A 260 24.21 -1.57 38.03
CA LEU A 260 24.21 -2.58 39.11
C LEU A 260 23.81 -1.98 40.49
N ASN A 261 24.25 -0.75 40.75
CA ASN A 261 23.93 0.00 41.97
C ASN A 261 22.44 0.36 42.10
N GLN A 262 21.67 0.41 41.00
CA GLN A 262 20.23 0.71 41.01
C GLN A 262 19.37 -0.52 41.32
N VAL A 263 19.88 -1.72 41.00
CA VAL A 263 19.15 -2.98 41.18
C VAL A 263 19.54 -3.73 42.46
N GLU A 264 20.69 -3.39 43.05
CA GLU A 264 21.20 -4.00 44.29
C GLU A 264 20.17 -3.93 45.44
N ALA A 265 19.55 -2.77 45.66
CA ALA A 265 18.55 -2.58 46.70
C ALA A 265 17.29 -3.44 46.46
N ILE A 266 16.95 -3.70 45.20
CA ILE A 266 15.77 -4.49 44.80
C ILE A 266 16.03 -5.98 45.04
N PHE A 267 17.18 -6.49 44.57
CA PHE A 267 17.54 -7.90 44.74
C PHE A 267 17.94 -8.25 46.19
N SER A 268 18.38 -7.27 46.98
CA SER A 268 18.56 -7.45 48.44
C SER A 268 17.24 -7.77 49.15
N LYS A 269 16.11 -7.18 48.73
CA LYS A 269 14.77 -7.53 49.26
C LYS A 269 14.36 -8.98 48.91
N LEU A 270 14.90 -9.51 47.81
CA LEU A 270 14.73 -10.90 47.36
C LEU A 270 15.73 -11.87 48.02
N GLY A 271 16.57 -11.39 48.94
CA GLY A 271 17.59 -12.22 49.59
C GLY A 271 18.76 -12.62 48.68
N ILE A 272 18.96 -11.90 47.56
CA ILE A 272 20.04 -12.15 46.62
C ILE A 272 21.16 -11.13 46.88
N PRO A 273 22.31 -11.55 47.46
CA PRO A 273 23.39 -10.65 47.81
C PRO A 273 24.10 -10.12 46.56
N ARG A 274 24.68 -8.91 46.68
CA ARG A 274 25.40 -8.24 45.59
C ARG A 274 26.43 -9.14 44.91
N ALA A 275 27.19 -9.94 45.67
CA ALA A 275 28.20 -10.84 45.13
C ALA A 275 27.61 -11.91 44.18
N GLU A 276 26.41 -12.43 44.47
CA GLU A 276 25.70 -13.35 43.58
C GLU A 276 25.16 -12.64 42.35
N LEU A 277 24.71 -11.38 42.50
CA LEU A 277 24.26 -10.55 41.38
C LEU A 277 25.40 -10.17 40.43
N ASP A 278 26.57 -9.82 40.99
CA ASP A 278 27.81 -9.54 40.27
C ASP A 278 28.31 -10.78 39.53
N ASN A 279 28.25 -11.95 40.19
CA ASN A 279 28.62 -13.22 39.59
C ASN A 279 27.63 -13.64 38.49
N TYR A 280 26.33 -13.51 38.73
CA TYR A 280 25.30 -13.76 37.72
C TYR A 280 25.49 -12.84 36.52
N LYS A 281 25.70 -11.54 36.73
CA LYS A 281 25.98 -10.59 35.64
C LYS A 281 27.26 -10.96 34.91
N GLY A 282 28.36 -11.24 35.60
CA GLY A 282 29.64 -11.61 34.99
C GLY A 282 29.56 -12.93 34.21
N LEU A 283 28.81 -13.92 34.71
CA LEU A 283 28.56 -15.18 34.02
C LEU A 283 27.59 -15.00 32.86
N ARG A 284 26.55 -14.19 33.01
CA ARG A 284 25.61 -13.82 31.94
C ARG A 284 26.31 -13.07 30.82
N ASP A 285 27.16 -12.10 31.14
CA ASP A 285 27.90 -11.31 30.15
C ASP A 285 29.00 -12.17 29.45
N LYS A 286 29.44 -13.28 30.07
CA LYS A 286 30.28 -14.32 29.44
C LYS A 286 29.47 -15.36 28.64
N ALA A 287 28.29 -15.75 29.13
CA ALA A 287 27.36 -16.69 28.49
C ALA A 287 26.71 -16.07 27.25
N PHE A 288 26.37 -14.80 27.40
CA PHE A 288 25.70 -13.91 26.48
C PHE A 288 26.47 -12.59 26.49
N PRO A 289 27.71 -12.56 25.95
CA PRO A 289 28.22 -11.30 25.45
C PRO A 289 27.14 -10.81 24.51
N ILE A 290 26.73 -9.55 24.64
CA ILE A 290 25.50 -8.96 24.06
C ILE A 290 25.34 -9.22 22.53
N ASP A 291 26.37 -9.78 21.88
CA ASP A 291 26.56 -9.90 20.44
C ASP A 291 27.33 -11.18 20.02
N ASN A 292 27.04 -12.37 20.58
CA ASN A 292 27.80 -13.58 20.25
C ASN A 292 27.35 -14.29 18.95
N VAL A 293 27.80 -13.73 17.84
CA VAL A 293 27.46 -14.17 16.48
C VAL A 293 27.86 -15.62 16.16
N LEU A 294 28.86 -16.17 16.86
CA LEU A 294 29.31 -17.56 16.71
C LEU A 294 28.33 -18.57 17.33
N ALA A 295 27.75 -18.25 18.48
CA ALA A 295 26.72 -19.08 19.11
C ALA A 295 25.41 -19.07 18.29
N VAL A 296 25.02 -17.90 17.77
CA VAL A 296 23.86 -17.74 16.89
C VAL A 296 24.04 -18.50 15.56
N LYS A 297 25.25 -18.48 15.00
CA LYS A 297 25.61 -19.21 13.79
C LYS A 297 25.42 -20.72 13.92
N GLY A 298 25.80 -21.32 15.06
CA GLY A 298 25.64 -22.75 15.30
C GLY A 298 24.19 -23.22 15.40
N MET A 299 23.23 -22.30 15.62
CA MET A 299 21.80 -22.59 15.73
C MET A 299 21.05 -22.44 14.40
N MET A 300 21.67 -21.88 13.37
CA MET A 300 21.10 -21.75 12.03
C MET A 300 21.41 -22.98 11.17
N THR A 301 20.38 -23.55 10.53
CA THR A 301 20.48 -24.66 9.58
C THR A 301 20.55 -24.18 8.13
N SER A 302 20.16 -22.93 7.85
CA SER A 302 20.29 -22.31 6.53
C SER A 302 21.73 -21.91 6.25
N LYS A 303 22.40 -22.66 5.36
CA LYS A 303 23.78 -22.39 4.93
C LYS A 303 23.92 -21.00 4.30
N GLU A 304 22.91 -20.52 3.59
CA GLU A 304 22.92 -19.20 2.94
C GLU A 304 22.92 -18.06 3.97
N LEU A 305 22.00 -18.09 4.94
CA LEU A 305 21.93 -17.10 6.02
C LEU A 305 23.20 -17.13 6.89
N THR A 306 23.72 -18.32 7.19
CA THR A 306 25.01 -18.49 7.88
C THR A 306 26.15 -17.80 7.13
N ASN A 307 26.28 -18.03 5.83
CA ASN A 307 27.32 -17.39 5.02
C ASN A 307 27.17 -15.86 4.97
N HIS A 308 25.94 -15.36 4.90
CA HIS A 308 25.69 -13.91 4.94
C HIS A 308 26.11 -13.31 6.28
N LEU A 309 25.80 -13.99 7.39
CA LEU A 309 26.16 -13.53 8.73
C LEU A 309 27.68 -13.56 8.94
N GLU A 310 28.37 -14.61 8.48
CA GLU A 310 29.84 -14.68 8.51
C GLU A 310 30.51 -13.52 7.77
N LYS A 311 29.99 -13.18 6.58
CA LYS A 311 30.48 -12.02 5.82
C LYS A 311 30.25 -10.72 6.59
N ALA A 312 29.08 -10.55 7.20
CA ALA A 312 28.79 -9.38 8.03
C ALA A 312 29.76 -9.26 9.21
N ILE A 313 30.03 -10.35 9.95
CA ILE A 313 31.00 -10.36 11.06
C ILE A 313 32.34 -9.82 10.61
N ASN A 314 32.81 -10.26 9.44
CA ASN A 314 34.11 -9.83 8.93
C ASN A 314 34.06 -8.35 8.49
N GLU A 315 33.04 -7.94 7.76
CA GLU A 315 32.98 -6.60 7.14
C GLU A 315 32.64 -5.46 8.12
N PHE A 316 31.82 -5.71 9.15
CA PHE A 316 31.45 -4.72 10.18
C PHE A 316 32.54 -4.58 11.27
N THR A 317 33.76 -4.26 10.85
CA THR A 317 34.91 -4.02 11.73
C THR A 317 35.57 -2.68 11.39
N ILE A 318 36.20 -2.02 12.38
CA ILE A 318 36.87 -0.72 12.17
C ILE A 318 37.93 -0.83 11.06
N ASP A 319 38.70 -1.92 11.06
CA ASP A 319 39.77 -2.13 10.09
C ASP A 319 39.24 -2.24 8.66
N ASN A 320 38.13 -2.96 8.46
CA ASN A 320 37.53 -3.07 7.13
C ASN A 320 36.83 -1.77 6.70
N LEU A 321 36.21 -1.03 7.63
CA LEU A 321 35.64 0.30 7.33
C LEU A 321 36.71 1.30 6.88
N LYS A 322 37.92 1.23 7.45
CA LYS A 322 39.08 2.03 7.03
C LYS A 322 39.79 1.48 5.80
N GLY A 323 39.69 0.17 5.58
CA GLY A 323 40.40 -0.54 4.54
C GLY A 323 40.07 -0.03 3.14
N GLU A 324 41.03 -0.18 2.22
CA GLU A 324 40.94 0.30 0.84
C GLU A 324 39.70 -0.18 0.09
N ARG A 325 39.11 -1.30 0.53
CA ARG A 325 37.92 -1.91 -0.06
C ARG A 325 36.62 -1.18 0.27
N LEU A 326 36.39 -0.74 1.51
CA LEU A 326 35.12 -0.14 1.92
C LEU A 326 35.20 1.38 2.05
N GLN A 327 36.31 1.93 2.56
CA GLN A 327 36.56 3.37 2.73
C GLN A 327 35.37 4.15 3.36
N ILE A 328 34.62 3.51 4.26
CA ILE A 328 33.48 4.11 4.96
C ILE A 328 33.97 5.02 6.08
N LEU A 329 35.18 4.77 6.61
CA LEU A 329 35.83 5.58 7.62
C LEU A 329 37.13 6.14 7.06
N SER A 330 37.25 7.46 6.95
CA SER A 330 38.41 8.14 6.37
C SER A 330 38.91 9.26 7.28
N GLU A 331 40.13 9.77 7.05
CA GLU A 331 40.62 10.95 7.76
C GLU A 331 39.94 12.23 7.24
N ASP A 332 39.70 13.19 8.13
CA ASP A 332 39.09 14.47 7.76
C ASP A 332 39.95 15.20 6.71
N PRO A 333 39.38 15.49 5.52
CA PRO A 333 40.11 16.18 4.45
C PRO A 333 40.58 17.59 4.83
N ASN A 334 40.08 18.16 5.93
CA ASN A 334 40.51 19.47 6.43
C ASN A 334 41.73 19.40 7.38
N GLY A 335 42.30 18.22 7.61
CA GLY A 335 43.52 18.06 8.41
C GLY A 335 43.31 18.19 9.93
N SER A 336 42.08 18.00 10.43
CA SER A 336 41.77 18.09 11.86
C SER A 336 42.26 16.91 12.70
N GLY A 337 42.78 15.84 12.05
CA GLY A 337 43.17 14.59 12.70
C GLY A 337 42.00 13.69 13.13
N LYS A 338 40.75 14.11 12.88
CA LYS A 338 39.55 13.33 13.17
C LYS A 338 39.19 12.38 12.05
N LEU A 339 38.42 11.35 12.39
CA LEU A 339 37.88 10.41 11.40
C LEU A 339 36.47 10.84 10.96
N VAL A 340 36.18 10.76 9.66
CA VAL A 340 34.88 11.03 9.06
C VAL A 340 34.22 9.69 8.70
N LEU A 341 33.03 9.46 9.25
CA LEU A 341 32.19 8.33 8.88
C LEU A 341 31.28 8.72 7.72
N ASP A 342 31.39 8.02 6.59
CA ASP A 342 30.41 8.08 5.51
C ASP A 342 29.11 7.39 5.96
N ARG A 343 28.20 8.20 6.51
CA ARG A 343 26.89 7.76 7.00
C ARG A 343 26.07 7.05 5.92
N ARG A 344 26.22 7.47 4.66
CA ARG A 344 25.51 6.90 3.51
C ARG A 344 25.99 5.49 3.24
N ALA A 345 27.30 5.34 3.10
CA ALA A 345 27.91 4.04 2.85
C ALA A 345 27.66 3.07 4.00
N PHE A 346 27.63 3.57 5.25
CA PHE A 346 27.31 2.77 6.42
C PHE A 346 25.85 2.27 6.43
N LYS A 347 24.86 3.15 6.22
CA LYS A 347 23.45 2.75 6.08
C LYS A 347 23.23 1.80 4.90
N LYS A 348 23.90 2.03 3.77
CA LYS A 348 23.86 1.14 2.60
C LYS A 348 24.32 -0.27 2.97
N MET A 349 25.44 -0.40 3.68
CA MET A 349 25.97 -1.69 4.14
C MET A 349 24.98 -2.42 5.07
N ILE A 350 24.33 -1.71 5.99
CA ILE A 350 23.29 -2.28 6.86
C ILE A 350 22.11 -2.79 6.03
N ASN A 351 21.56 -1.95 5.14
CA ASN A 351 20.44 -2.32 4.28
C ASN A 351 20.75 -3.52 3.40
N GLN A 352 21.99 -3.66 2.92
CA GLN A 352 22.42 -4.80 2.13
C GLN A 352 22.24 -6.11 2.90
N TYR A 353 22.83 -6.19 4.09
CA TYR A 353 22.79 -7.42 4.89
C TYR A 353 21.38 -7.75 5.39
N TYR A 354 20.59 -6.73 5.76
CA TYR A 354 19.17 -6.96 6.05
C TYR A 354 18.45 -7.51 4.81
N TYR A 355 18.57 -6.85 3.65
CA TYR A 355 17.81 -7.23 2.47
C TYR A 355 18.18 -8.61 1.91
N LEU A 356 19.43 -9.05 2.06
CA LEU A 356 19.85 -10.40 1.65
C LEU A 356 18.99 -11.51 2.29
N ALA A 357 18.64 -11.38 3.57
CA ALA A 357 17.74 -12.31 4.24
C ALA A 357 16.26 -12.01 3.94
N LEU A 358 15.88 -10.74 3.89
CA LEU A 358 14.49 -10.33 3.62
C LEU A 358 13.98 -10.76 2.25
N LYS A 359 14.87 -10.84 1.26
CA LYS A 359 14.56 -11.33 -0.08
C LYS A 359 13.89 -12.70 -0.05
N ASP A 360 14.33 -13.60 0.84
CA ASP A 360 13.79 -14.95 0.91
C ASP A 360 12.39 -14.97 1.52
N ILE A 361 12.14 -14.13 2.52
CA ILE A 361 10.81 -13.95 3.11
C ILE A 361 9.85 -13.38 2.05
N HIS A 362 10.26 -12.34 1.33
CA HIS A 362 9.45 -11.70 0.28
C HIS A 362 9.15 -12.59 -0.94
N LYS A 363 9.83 -13.74 -1.09
CA LYS A 363 9.51 -14.72 -2.14
C LYS A 363 8.28 -15.57 -1.78
N ASP A 364 7.89 -15.69 -0.51
CA ASP A 364 6.71 -16.46 -0.10
C ASP A 364 5.46 -15.59 -0.05
N TYR A 365 4.77 -15.51 -1.19
CA TYR A 365 3.55 -14.72 -1.35
C TYR A 365 2.30 -15.38 -0.76
N SER A 366 2.40 -16.62 -0.24
CA SER A 366 1.24 -17.40 0.21
C SER A 366 0.99 -17.31 1.71
N LYS A 367 1.95 -16.77 2.46
CA LYS A 367 1.96 -16.74 3.92
C LYS A 367 2.20 -15.32 4.42
N ASP A 368 1.51 -14.98 5.50
CA ASP A 368 1.83 -13.76 6.24
C ASP A 368 3.28 -13.80 6.75
N TRP A 369 3.80 -12.62 7.04
CA TRP A 369 5.17 -12.41 7.48
C TRP A 369 5.51 -13.32 8.65
N SER A 370 4.65 -13.43 9.67
CA SER A 370 4.92 -14.24 10.85
C SER A 370 5.14 -15.73 10.55
N LYS A 371 4.52 -16.25 9.48
CA LYS A 371 4.66 -17.64 9.04
C LYS A 371 5.77 -17.83 8.01
N ALA A 372 6.04 -16.82 7.19
CA ALA A 372 7.18 -16.81 6.27
C ALA A 372 8.50 -16.59 7.03
N PHE A 373 8.44 -15.82 8.12
CA PHE A 373 9.50 -15.57 9.08
C PHE A 373 9.69 -16.81 9.96
N ASP A 374 10.60 -17.68 9.56
CA ASP A 374 11.06 -18.76 10.43
C ASP A 374 11.78 -18.16 11.64
N GLN A 375 11.09 -18.16 12.80
CA GLN A 375 11.60 -17.61 14.06
C GLN A 375 12.94 -18.21 14.47
N TRP A 376 13.25 -19.44 14.04
CA TRP A 376 14.54 -20.06 14.29
C TRP A 376 15.57 -19.52 13.30
N GLN A 377 15.39 -19.71 11.99
CA GLN A 377 16.43 -19.32 11.02
C GLN A 377 16.61 -17.81 10.87
N HIS A 378 15.53 -17.08 10.60
CA HIS A 378 15.59 -15.64 10.35
C HIS A 378 15.70 -14.86 11.65
N GLY A 379 15.06 -15.32 12.72
CA GLY A 379 15.18 -14.71 14.06
C GLY A 379 16.62 -14.71 14.56
N TYR A 380 17.32 -15.85 14.43
CA TYR A 380 18.75 -15.91 14.75
C TYR A 380 19.59 -15.01 13.84
N TYR A 381 19.37 -15.05 12.52
CA TYR A 381 20.11 -14.19 11.58
C TYR A 381 20.02 -12.70 11.93
N PHE A 382 18.81 -12.16 12.07
CA PHE A 382 18.62 -10.73 12.37
C PHE A 382 19.08 -10.37 13.78
N GLY A 383 18.94 -11.27 14.76
CA GLY A 383 19.50 -11.09 16.10
C GLY A 383 21.03 -11.00 16.07
N GLY A 384 21.68 -11.90 15.35
CA GLY A 384 23.13 -11.89 15.17
C GLY A 384 23.63 -10.65 14.43
N LEU A 385 22.97 -10.27 13.34
CA LEU A 385 23.32 -9.07 12.56
C LEU A 385 23.16 -7.80 13.40
N LYS A 386 22.08 -7.70 14.19
CA LYS A 386 21.87 -6.59 15.11
C LYS A 386 23.00 -6.46 16.12
N GLY A 387 23.48 -7.60 16.64
CA GLY A 387 24.60 -7.60 17.56
C GLY A 387 25.92 -7.17 16.91
N VAL A 388 26.22 -7.67 15.70
CA VAL A 388 27.39 -7.24 14.90
C VAL A 388 27.42 -5.72 14.73
N ILE A 389 26.30 -5.14 14.29
CA ILE A 389 26.18 -3.69 14.04
C ILE A 389 26.26 -2.92 15.35
N GLY A 390 25.59 -3.39 16.41
CA GLY A 390 25.58 -2.75 17.73
C GLY A 390 26.96 -2.68 18.38
N ASN A 391 27.74 -3.75 18.25
CA ASN A 391 29.15 -3.80 18.66
C ASN A 391 29.98 -2.78 17.91
N LEU A 392 29.88 -2.76 16.59
CA LEU A 392 30.63 -1.82 15.78
C LEU A 392 30.28 -0.37 16.14
N CYS A 393 29.00 -0.02 16.30
CA CYS A 393 28.58 1.32 16.68
C CYS A 393 29.16 1.72 18.05
N THR A 394 29.23 0.78 18.99
CA THR A 394 29.85 0.99 20.30
C THR A 394 31.36 1.24 20.18
N ASN A 395 32.04 0.49 19.32
CA ASN A 395 33.47 0.68 19.02
C ASN A 395 33.75 2.01 18.31
N LEU A 396 32.91 2.40 17.34
CA LEU A 396 33.00 3.68 16.64
C LEU A 396 32.81 4.86 17.60
N ARG A 397 31.92 4.75 18.60
CA ARG A 397 31.72 5.77 19.64
C ARG A 397 32.96 5.99 20.50
N GLY A 398 33.86 5.01 20.57
CA GLY A 398 35.16 5.12 21.24
C GLY A 398 36.23 5.86 20.43
N LEU A 399 35.96 6.27 19.18
CA LEU A 399 36.89 6.99 18.32
C LEU A 399 36.60 8.50 18.28
N ASP A 400 37.60 9.32 17.95
CA ASP A 400 37.43 10.76 17.73
C ASP A 400 36.87 11.02 16.31
N LEU A 401 35.54 10.95 16.20
CA LEU A 401 34.79 11.16 14.96
C LEU A 401 34.40 12.63 14.75
N ALA A 402 34.37 13.06 13.49
CA ALA A 402 33.90 14.37 13.07
C ALA A 402 32.35 14.44 13.02
N GLY A 403 31.78 15.57 13.44
CA GLY A 403 30.34 15.86 13.45
C GLY A 403 29.74 15.84 14.86
N ALA A 404 28.99 16.89 15.21
CA ALA A 404 28.44 17.07 16.57
C ALA A 404 27.31 16.06 16.91
N ASP A 405 26.60 15.55 15.89
CA ASP A 405 25.46 14.64 15.97
C ASP A 405 25.84 13.17 15.71
N ILE A 406 27.13 12.85 15.57
CA ILE A 406 27.58 11.49 15.22
C ILE A 406 27.17 10.45 16.27
N GLY A 407 27.16 10.84 17.55
CA GLY A 407 26.70 9.97 18.64
C GLY A 407 25.22 9.63 18.52
N GLU A 408 24.37 10.62 18.22
CA GLU A 408 22.94 10.41 18.00
C GLU A 408 22.70 9.53 16.77
N PHE A 409 23.43 9.76 15.68
CA PHE A 409 23.37 8.90 14.49
C PHE A 409 23.74 7.44 14.79
N LEU A 410 24.81 7.19 15.54
CA LEU A 410 25.22 5.83 15.90
C LEU A 410 24.22 5.16 16.86
N ASP A 411 23.66 5.90 17.81
CA ASP A 411 22.62 5.40 18.71
C ASP A 411 21.33 5.06 17.94
N ASP A 412 20.97 5.89 16.96
CA ASP A 412 19.83 5.66 16.07
C ASP A 412 19.99 4.38 15.23
N VAL A 413 21.14 4.27 14.55
CA VAL A 413 21.47 3.12 13.70
C VAL A 413 21.60 1.84 14.52
N LYS A 414 22.13 1.90 15.74
CA LYS A 414 22.26 0.75 16.66
C LYS A 414 20.90 0.16 17.08
N GLY A 415 19.84 0.97 17.09
CA GLY A 415 18.54 0.55 17.64
C GLY A 415 17.37 0.76 16.69
N ARG A 416 16.88 1.99 16.64
CA ARG A 416 15.60 2.35 16.01
C ARG A 416 15.59 2.08 14.51
N TYR A 417 16.65 2.46 13.80
CA TYR A 417 16.75 2.27 12.34
C TYR A 417 16.66 0.79 11.92
N GLN A 418 17.34 -0.09 12.65
CA GLN A 418 17.29 -1.53 12.37
C GLN A 418 15.90 -2.13 12.63
N ALA A 419 15.18 -1.63 13.64
CA ALA A 419 13.80 -2.03 13.91
C ALA A 419 12.83 -1.52 12.83
N SER A 420 13.05 -0.31 12.30
CA SER A 420 12.20 0.23 11.23
C SER A 420 12.32 -0.59 9.94
N ILE A 421 13.53 -1.03 9.57
CA ILE A 421 13.76 -1.93 8.40
C ILE A 421 12.89 -3.20 8.48
N LEU A 422 12.88 -3.90 9.63
CA LEU A 422 12.08 -5.12 9.81
C LEU A 422 10.58 -4.84 9.82
N SER A 423 10.17 -3.74 10.45
CA SER A 423 8.78 -3.31 10.50
C SER A 423 8.25 -3.02 9.09
N TYR A 424 9.02 -2.34 8.25
CA TYR A 424 8.64 -2.14 6.84
C TYR A 424 8.58 -3.42 6.06
N ALA A 425 9.54 -4.32 6.26
CA ALA A 425 9.54 -5.58 5.56
C ALA A 425 8.28 -6.39 5.90
N GLU A 426 7.89 -6.44 7.18
CA GLU A 426 6.63 -7.05 7.61
C GLU A 426 5.41 -6.39 6.94
N ILE A 427 5.35 -5.06 6.95
CA ILE A 427 4.25 -4.33 6.35
C ILE A 427 4.21 -4.55 4.83
N PHE A 428 5.29 -4.35 4.09
CA PHE A 428 5.25 -4.51 2.64
C PHE A 428 5.07 -5.96 2.19
N HIS A 429 5.46 -6.94 3.01
CA HIS A 429 5.18 -8.35 2.77
C HIS A 429 3.70 -8.70 2.93
N ASN A 430 3.07 -8.22 4.01
CA ASN A 430 1.68 -8.55 4.33
C ASN A 430 0.66 -7.76 3.51
N LEU A 431 1.06 -6.62 2.96
CA LEU A 431 0.17 -5.69 2.26
C LEU A 431 -0.60 -6.34 1.09
N PRO A 432 0.01 -7.13 0.18
CA PRO A 432 -0.73 -7.83 -0.88
C PRO A 432 -1.69 -8.90 -0.35
N LEU A 433 -1.34 -9.57 0.75
CA LEU A 433 -2.15 -10.60 1.38
C LEU A 433 -3.37 -10.02 2.06
N TYR A 434 -3.24 -8.89 2.75
CA TYR A 434 -4.37 -8.23 3.38
C TYR A 434 -5.29 -7.58 2.36
N ALA A 435 -4.78 -7.18 1.19
CA ALA A 435 -5.59 -6.65 0.10
C ALA A 435 -6.73 -7.59 -0.34
N ARG A 436 -6.61 -8.90 -0.12
CA ARG A 436 -7.53 -9.95 -0.61
C ARG A 436 -8.97 -9.87 -0.10
N ASP A 437 -9.25 -9.20 1.01
CA ASP A 437 -10.57 -9.27 1.66
C ASP A 437 -11.15 -7.87 1.91
N PRO A 438 -12.12 -7.43 1.08
CA PRO A 438 -12.82 -6.16 1.28
C PRO A 438 -13.55 -6.06 2.63
N SER A 439 -13.90 -7.19 3.26
CA SER A 439 -14.52 -7.23 4.60
C SER A 439 -13.50 -7.11 5.74
N SER A 440 -12.20 -7.26 5.44
CA SER A 440 -11.07 -7.02 6.36
C SER A 440 -10.55 -5.58 6.30
N PHE A 441 -11.38 -4.63 5.85
CA PHE A 441 -11.03 -3.21 5.78
C PHE A 441 -10.63 -2.61 7.15
N GLU A 442 -11.15 -3.15 8.25
CA GLU A 442 -10.73 -2.80 9.61
C GLU A 442 -9.31 -3.32 9.93
N LYS A 443 -8.94 -4.50 9.43
CA LYS A 443 -7.56 -5.04 9.58
C LYS A 443 -6.57 -4.24 8.74
N TRP A 444 -7.01 -3.71 7.59
CA TRP A 444 -6.27 -2.71 6.83
C TRP A 444 -6.01 -1.44 7.63
N GLY A 445 -7.00 -0.96 8.38
CA GLY A 445 -6.83 0.20 9.27
C GLY A 445 -5.89 -0.06 10.42
N ALA A 446 -5.97 -1.23 11.05
CA ALA A 446 -5.02 -1.64 12.07
C ALA A 446 -3.59 -1.75 11.49
N PHE A 447 -3.46 -2.36 10.32
CA PHE A 447 -2.19 -2.59 9.64
C PHE A 447 -1.52 -1.31 9.11
N LEU A 448 -2.26 -0.47 8.37
CA LEU A 448 -1.78 0.83 7.90
C LEU A 448 -1.58 1.82 9.07
N GLY A 449 -2.25 1.61 10.20
CA GLY A 449 -2.02 2.34 11.44
C GLY A 449 -0.63 2.11 12.05
N TYR A 450 0.06 1.01 11.69
CA TYR A 450 1.46 0.76 12.06
C TYR A 450 2.46 1.42 11.10
N LEU A 451 1.98 2.06 10.04
CA LEU A 451 2.79 2.61 8.97
C LEU A 451 2.94 4.12 9.19
N PHE A 452 3.95 4.51 9.96
CA PHE A 452 4.20 5.92 10.29
C PHE A 452 4.87 6.63 9.10
N PRO A 453 4.28 7.71 8.54
CA PRO A 453 4.87 8.33 7.36
C PRO A 453 6.20 9.05 7.67
N SER A 454 6.44 9.48 8.91
CA SER A 454 7.77 9.97 9.33
C SER A 454 8.84 8.90 9.21
N GLU A 455 8.47 7.64 9.43
CA GLU A 455 9.38 6.53 9.30
C GLU A 455 9.51 6.16 7.79
N LEU A 456 8.43 6.19 6.99
CA LEU A 456 8.53 6.00 5.53
C LEU A 456 9.53 6.94 4.83
N ALA A 457 9.69 8.16 5.35
CA ALA A 457 10.68 9.10 4.84
C ALA A 457 12.11 8.51 4.88
N GLU A 458 12.41 7.62 5.84
CA GLU A 458 13.69 6.92 5.94
C GLU A 458 13.93 5.93 4.80
N VAL A 459 12.86 5.38 4.23
CA VAL A 459 12.95 4.52 3.04
C VAL A 459 13.32 5.35 1.81
N PHE A 460 12.90 6.62 1.77
CA PHE A 460 13.26 7.59 0.75
C PHE A 460 14.45 8.47 1.16
N ASP A 461 15.41 7.92 1.92
CA ASP A 461 16.62 8.65 2.33
C ASP A 461 17.13 9.48 1.14
N PRO A 462 17.31 10.81 1.25
CA PRO A 462 17.74 11.67 0.13
C PRO A 462 19.06 11.24 -0.50
N GLN A 463 19.83 10.44 0.24
CA GLN A 463 21.09 9.88 -0.18
C GLN A 463 20.92 8.52 -0.91
N ASP A 464 19.76 7.88 -0.84
CA ASP A 464 19.40 6.60 -1.45
C ASP A 464 18.48 6.79 -2.69
N LYS A 465 19.01 7.45 -3.72
CA LYS A 465 18.26 7.87 -4.92
C LYS A 465 17.56 6.74 -5.69
N ILE A 466 18.00 5.48 -5.53
CA ILE A 466 17.39 4.36 -6.26
C ILE A 466 15.94 4.15 -5.84
N MET A 467 15.57 4.43 -4.58
CA MET A 467 14.21 4.24 -4.09
C MET A 467 13.23 5.24 -4.72
N GLU A 468 13.64 6.51 -4.80
CA GLU A 468 12.86 7.57 -5.45
C GLU A 468 12.68 7.28 -6.94
N ILE A 469 13.77 6.96 -7.65
CA ILE A 469 13.74 6.62 -9.08
C ILE A 469 12.89 5.37 -9.31
N ALA A 470 13.02 4.33 -8.48
CA ALA A 470 12.19 3.12 -8.59
C ALA A 470 10.70 3.44 -8.44
N ARG A 471 10.32 4.34 -7.52
CA ARG A 471 8.92 4.75 -7.35
C ARG A 471 8.41 5.57 -8.54
N HIS A 472 9.24 6.41 -9.15
CA HIS A 472 8.92 7.04 -10.42
C HIS A 472 8.71 5.98 -11.52
N GLU A 473 9.62 5.00 -11.66
CA GLU A 473 9.56 3.98 -12.71
C GLU A 473 8.34 3.09 -12.63
N VAL A 474 7.95 2.66 -11.42
CA VAL A 474 6.73 1.85 -11.27
C VAL A 474 5.50 2.62 -11.74
N THR A 475 5.41 3.92 -11.41
CA THR A 475 4.27 4.77 -11.78
C THR A 475 4.21 5.01 -13.29
N ILE A 476 5.36 5.35 -13.89
CA ILE A 476 5.50 5.56 -15.35
C ILE A 476 5.14 4.26 -16.09
N HIS A 477 5.68 3.12 -15.64
CA HIS A 477 5.41 1.81 -16.26
C HIS A 477 3.92 1.46 -16.18
N LEU A 478 3.29 1.62 -15.01
CA LEU A 478 1.87 1.38 -14.82
C LEU A 478 1.02 2.23 -15.79
N ARG A 479 1.33 3.54 -15.87
CA ARG A 479 0.61 4.46 -16.76
C ARG A 479 0.83 4.11 -18.23
N GLN A 480 2.07 3.82 -18.62
CA GLN A 480 2.42 3.40 -19.96
C GLN A 480 1.63 2.16 -20.39
N ARG A 481 1.56 1.14 -19.51
CA ARG A 481 0.83 -0.11 -19.79
C ARG A 481 -0.68 0.12 -19.97
N ILE A 482 -1.27 1.03 -19.19
CA ILE A 482 -2.69 1.44 -19.34
C ILE A 482 -2.90 2.23 -20.63
N ALA A 483 -2.09 3.25 -20.89
CA ALA A 483 -2.23 4.15 -22.04
C ALA A 483 -2.06 3.42 -23.37
N LEU A 484 -1.01 2.58 -23.50
CA LEU A 484 -0.75 1.78 -24.70
C LEU A 484 -1.76 0.66 -24.93
N ASN A 485 -2.56 0.32 -23.91
CA ASN A 485 -3.67 -0.63 -24.01
C ASN A 485 -5.03 0.10 -24.15
N ASN A 486 -5.06 1.21 -24.90
CA ASN A 486 -6.24 2.03 -25.15
C ASN A 486 -6.93 2.50 -23.86
N ASN A 487 -6.13 2.95 -22.90
CA ASN A 487 -6.56 3.35 -21.56
C ASN A 487 -7.31 2.23 -20.79
N LYS A 488 -7.01 0.96 -21.04
CA LYS A 488 -7.61 -0.16 -20.30
C LYS A 488 -6.55 -0.95 -19.55
N ILE A 489 -6.93 -1.54 -18.43
CA ILE A 489 -6.02 -2.40 -17.64
C ILE A 489 -5.66 -3.64 -18.48
N PRO A 490 -4.36 -3.90 -18.75
CA PRO A 490 -3.95 -5.13 -19.41
C PRO A 490 -4.21 -6.36 -18.51
N PRO A 491 -4.69 -7.48 -19.07
CA PRO A 491 -5.02 -8.67 -18.28
C PRO A 491 -3.79 -9.33 -17.62
N ASP A 492 -2.59 -9.04 -18.15
CA ASP A 492 -1.31 -9.58 -17.71
C ASP A 492 -0.50 -8.60 -16.84
N LEU A 493 -1.05 -7.42 -16.54
CA LEU A 493 -0.41 -6.43 -15.68
C LEU A 493 -0.22 -6.95 -14.25
N PHE A 494 -1.19 -7.73 -13.78
CA PHE A 494 -1.18 -8.36 -12.46
C PHE A 494 -1.13 -9.88 -12.59
N ALA A 495 -0.62 -10.52 -11.54
CA ALA A 495 -0.53 -11.95 -11.39
C ALA A 495 -0.85 -12.36 -9.95
N GLY A 496 -0.91 -13.67 -9.72
CA GLY A 496 -1.23 -14.27 -8.43
C GLY A 496 -2.65 -14.83 -8.39
N ASN A 497 -2.84 -15.92 -7.65
CA ASN A 497 -4.17 -16.39 -7.31
C ASN A 497 -4.73 -15.48 -6.19
N TYR A 498 -5.80 -14.75 -6.49
CA TYR A 498 -6.45 -13.82 -5.58
C TYR A 498 -6.73 -14.41 -4.19
N GLU A 499 -7.17 -15.67 -4.11
CA GLU A 499 -7.56 -16.30 -2.85
C GLU A 499 -6.36 -16.72 -1.98
N THR A 500 -5.23 -17.08 -2.61
CA THR A 500 -4.08 -17.68 -1.90
C THR A 500 -2.85 -16.77 -1.84
N GLU A 501 -2.59 -15.96 -2.87
CA GLU A 501 -1.37 -15.16 -3.03
C GLU A 501 -1.62 -13.64 -3.07
N GLY A 502 -2.88 -13.21 -3.15
CA GLY A 502 -3.23 -11.80 -3.37
C GLY A 502 -2.88 -11.31 -4.78
N VAL A 503 -2.97 -9.99 -4.99
CA VAL A 503 -2.67 -9.35 -6.27
C VAL A 503 -1.26 -8.75 -6.26
N ARG A 504 -0.44 -9.15 -7.23
CA ARG A 504 0.93 -8.63 -7.42
C ARG A 504 1.15 -8.25 -8.87
N TYR A 505 2.21 -7.49 -9.14
CA TYR A 505 2.61 -7.22 -10.51
C TYR A 505 3.04 -8.50 -11.22
N GLY A 506 2.71 -8.61 -12.50
CA GLY A 506 3.16 -9.73 -13.32
C GLY A 506 4.68 -9.84 -13.36
N ASN A 507 5.22 -11.06 -13.36
CA ASN A 507 6.66 -11.30 -13.37
C ASN A 507 7.37 -10.59 -14.54
N ARG A 508 6.73 -10.56 -15.71
CA ARG A 508 7.24 -9.85 -16.89
C ARG A 508 7.34 -8.34 -16.63
N ASP A 509 6.29 -7.74 -16.06
CA ASP A 509 6.26 -6.32 -15.74
C ASP A 509 7.29 -5.97 -14.66
N ARG A 510 7.43 -6.79 -13.61
CA ARG A 510 8.50 -6.63 -12.60
C ARG A 510 9.89 -6.67 -13.24
N ALA A 511 10.14 -7.63 -14.14
CA ALA A 511 11.43 -7.75 -14.84
C ALA A 511 11.70 -6.56 -15.77
N ASN A 512 10.67 -6.05 -16.45
CA ASN A 512 10.77 -4.87 -17.32
C ASN A 512 11.11 -3.62 -16.50
N ILE A 513 10.45 -3.40 -15.36
CA ILE A 513 10.75 -2.25 -14.49
C ILE A 513 12.19 -2.33 -13.98
N ILE A 514 12.65 -3.50 -13.52
CA ILE A 514 14.05 -3.69 -13.10
C ILE A 514 15.01 -3.36 -14.24
N LYS A 515 14.74 -3.85 -15.45
CA LYS A 515 15.58 -3.60 -16.62
C LYS A 515 15.68 -2.10 -16.91
N VAL A 516 14.56 -1.39 -16.96
CA VAL A 516 14.53 0.05 -17.23
C VAL A 516 15.23 0.83 -16.12
N LEU A 517 15.02 0.45 -14.86
CA LEU A 517 15.70 1.04 -13.71
C LEU A 517 17.22 0.88 -13.82
N LYS A 518 17.72 -0.32 -14.15
CA LYS A 518 19.16 -0.58 -14.38
C LYS A 518 19.73 0.33 -15.47
N GLU A 519 19.08 0.33 -16.64
CA GLU A 519 19.50 1.16 -17.78
C GLU A 519 19.50 2.66 -17.42
N ARG A 520 18.56 3.11 -16.59
CA ARG A 520 18.50 4.51 -16.11
C ARG A 520 19.62 4.83 -15.12
N MET A 521 19.85 3.97 -14.14
CA MET A 521 20.92 4.17 -13.15
C MET A 521 22.30 4.22 -13.81
N GLU A 522 22.53 3.36 -14.81
CA GLU A 522 23.72 3.38 -15.65
C GLU A 522 23.85 4.71 -16.41
N ALA A 523 22.78 5.18 -17.05
CA ALA A 523 22.77 6.45 -17.78
C ALA A 523 22.97 7.69 -16.89
N LEU A 524 22.62 7.61 -15.60
CA LEU A 524 22.86 8.65 -14.60
C LEU A 524 24.27 8.57 -13.98
N GLY A 525 25.04 7.51 -14.29
CA GLY A 525 26.34 7.24 -13.70
C GLY A 525 26.26 6.89 -12.20
N ILE A 526 25.14 6.33 -11.74
CA ILE A 526 24.94 5.94 -10.35
C ILE A 526 25.26 4.46 -10.21
N LYS A 527 26.41 4.15 -9.59
CA LYS A 527 26.81 2.77 -9.27
C LYS A 527 25.84 2.15 -8.28
N THR A 528 25.28 1.02 -8.68
CA THR A 528 24.19 0.36 -7.97
C THR A 528 24.34 -1.15 -8.09
N ASP A 529 24.24 -1.86 -6.98
CA ASP A 529 24.39 -3.31 -6.89
C ASP A 529 23.06 -4.03 -7.12
N ASP A 530 23.10 -5.31 -7.54
CA ASP A 530 21.91 -6.09 -7.86
C ASP A 530 20.88 -6.16 -6.72
N TRP A 531 21.34 -6.24 -5.47
CA TRP A 531 20.47 -6.27 -4.29
C TRP A 531 19.69 -4.95 -4.10
N GLU A 532 20.27 -3.81 -4.49
CA GLU A 532 19.62 -2.51 -4.36
C GLU A 532 18.42 -2.41 -5.31
N TYR A 533 18.57 -2.90 -6.54
CA TYR A 533 17.47 -2.96 -7.51
C TYR A 533 16.33 -3.85 -7.02
N GLU A 534 16.65 -5.02 -6.47
CA GLU A 534 15.64 -5.92 -5.94
C GLU A 534 14.90 -5.29 -4.74
N ARG A 535 15.64 -4.69 -3.79
CA ARG A 535 15.08 -3.95 -2.66
C ARG A 535 14.16 -2.83 -3.11
N ALA A 536 14.64 -2.04 -4.07
CA ALA A 536 13.93 -0.87 -4.56
C ALA A 536 12.60 -1.24 -5.18
N ILE A 537 12.57 -2.30 -6.00
CA ILE A 537 11.32 -2.75 -6.60
C ILE A 537 10.37 -3.37 -5.58
N THR A 538 10.88 -4.14 -4.61
CA THR A 538 10.03 -4.73 -3.56
C THR A 538 9.31 -3.65 -2.76
N TYR A 539 10.03 -2.64 -2.27
CA TYR A 539 9.44 -1.60 -1.44
C TYR A 539 8.71 -0.52 -2.23
N ALA A 540 9.19 -0.12 -3.43
CA ALA A 540 8.51 0.89 -4.23
C ALA A 540 7.06 0.47 -4.54
N LEU A 541 6.83 -0.79 -4.92
CA LEU A 541 5.49 -1.34 -5.18
C LEU A 541 4.62 -1.27 -3.92
N GLY A 542 5.15 -1.74 -2.78
CA GLY A 542 4.44 -1.70 -1.50
C GLY A 542 4.07 -0.28 -1.06
N ILE A 543 4.96 0.70 -1.29
CA ILE A 543 4.73 2.11 -0.95
C ILE A 543 3.62 2.72 -1.83
N GLY A 544 3.65 2.47 -3.13
CA GLY A 544 2.63 2.99 -4.05
C GLY A 544 1.25 2.44 -3.74
N ILE A 545 1.19 1.20 -3.28
CA ILE A 545 -0.01 0.58 -2.75
C ILE A 545 -0.45 1.23 -1.43
N ALA A 546 0.44 1.31 -0.44
CA ALA A 546 0.14 1.82 0.90
C ALA A 546 -0.36 3.28 0.88
N ASN A 547 0.19 4.07 -0.04
CA ASN A 547 -0.20 5.47 -0.24
C ASN A 547 -1.31 5.67 -1.27
N LEU A 548 -1.88 4.58 -1.80
CA LEU A 548 -2.96 4.57 -2.80
C LEU A 548 -2.59 5.17 -4.16
N MET A 549 -1.34 5.59 -4.40
CA MET A 549 -0.90 6.16 -5.67
C MET A 549 -1.04 5.18 -6.84
N ASP A 550 -0.61 3.93 -6.65
CA ASP A 550 -0.73 2.89 -7.69
C ASP A 550 -2.21 2.58 -7.99
N PRO A 551 -3.05 2.31 -6.97
CA PRO A 551 -4.49 2.22 -7.16
C PRO A 551 -5.14 3.44 -7.83
N GLU A 552 -4.75 4.67 -7.50
CA GLU A 552 -5.27 5.90 -8.12
C GLU A 552 -4.93 5.96 -9.61
N VAL A 553 -3.69 5.62 -10.00
CA VAL A 553 -3.31 5.52 -11.41
C VAL A 553 -4.09 4.40 -12.12
N ILE A 554 -4.30 3.24 -11.49
CA ILE A 554 -5.15 2.16 -12.04
C ILE A 554 -6.59 2.66 -12.26
N CYS A 555 -7.13 3.43 -11.31
CA CYS A 555 -8.49 3.97 -11.38
C CYS A 555 -8.70 4.96 -12.53
N THR A 556 -7.63 5.50 -13.12
CA THR A 556 -7.75 6.35 -14.32
C THR A 556 -8.08 5.57 -15.60
N ALA A 557 -7.92 4.24 -15.58
CA ALA A 557 -8.27 3.38 -16.70
C ALA A 557 -9.80 3.34 -16.95
N ASP A 558 -10.18 2.95 -18.15
CA ASP A 558 -11.55 2.66 -18.53
C ASP A 558 -11.89 1.21 -18.13
N PRO A 559 -13.04 0.98 -17.44
CA PRO A 559 -13.44 -0.35 -16.98
C PRO A 559 -13.66 -1.28 -18.17
N GLN A 560 -13.17 -2.52 -18.05
CA GLN A 560 -13.40 -3.56 -19.06
C GLN A 560 -14.54 -4.48 -18.63
N VAL A 561 -15.55 -4.66 -19.49
CA VAL A 561 -16.72 -5.54 -19.28
C VAL A 561 -16.33 -7.00 -19.02
N ASN A 562 -15.21 -7.46 -19.59
CA ASN A 562 -14.75 -8.85 -19.51
C ASN A 562 -13.45 -9.01 -18.71
N ALA A 563 -12.94 -7.94 -18.08
CA ALA A 563 -11.88 -8.13 -17.10
C ALA A 563 -12.58 -8.62 -15.83
N ASP A 564 -12.58 -9.93 -15.62
CA ASP A 564 -12.83 -10.48 -14.30
C ASP A 564 -11.88 -9.74 -13.35
N PHE A 565 -12.42 -8.84 -12.54
CA PHE A 565 -11.64 -8.16 -11.50
C PHE A 565 -11.14 -9.12 -10.41
N LYS A 566 -11.37 -10.44 -10.58
CA LYS A 566 -10.64 -11.52 -9.91
C LYS A 566 -9.15 -11.42 -10.29
N GLY A 567 -8.43 -10.50 -9.64
CA GLY A 567 -7.00 -10.28 -9.87
C GLY A 567 -6.57 -8.83 -10.09
N ILE A 568 -7.46 -7.83 -10.05
CA ILE A 568 -7.04 -6.42 -9.98
C ILE A 568 -7.03 -5.97 -8.52
N TYR A 569 -6.14 -5.02 -8.19
CA TYR A 569 -5.93 -4.47 -6.86
C TYR A 569 -7.28 -4.20 -6.16
N PRO A 570 -7.61 -4.88 -5.04
CA PRO A 570 -8.97 -4.87 -4.48
C PRO A 570 -9.47 -3.51 -4.02
N LEU A 571 -8.55 -2.58 -3.74
CA LEU A 571 -8.90 -1.20 -3.46
C LEU A 571 -9.38 -0.44 -4.71
N ALA A 572 -9.08 -0.86 -5.94
CA ALA A 572 -9.49 -0.13 -7.15
C ALA A 572 -11.03 -0.08 -7.28
N GLN A 573 -11.73 -1.13 -6.85
CA GLN A 573 -13.18 -1.14 -6.74
C GLN A 573 -13.68 -0.13 -5.70
N VAL A 574 -13.04 -0.08 -4.53
CA VAL A 574 -13.37 0.88 -3.47
C VAL A 574 -13.08 2.33 -3.91
N LEU A 575 -11.95 2.55 -4.57
CA LEU A 575 -11.44 3.86 -4.99
C LEU A 575 -12.10 4.42 -6.25
N SER A 576 -12.80 3.57 -7.01
CA SER A 576 -13.40 3.93 -8.28
C SER A 576 -14.83 3.42 -8.45
N ALA A 577 -15.79 4.30 -8.20
CA ALA A 577 -17.21 4.13 -8.54
C ALA A 577 -17.42 3.72 -10.01
N LYS A 578 -16.66 4.32 -10.94
CA LYS A 578 -16.62 3.96 -12.38
C LYS A 578 -16.29 2.49 -12.61
N HIS A 579 -15.45 1.90 -11.76
CA HIS A 579 -15.01 0.51 -11.86
C HIS A 579 -16.03 -0.45 -11.21
N ASN A 580 -16.63 -0.11 -10.07
CA ASN A 580 -17.74 -0.88 -9.48
C ASN A 580 -18.96 -0.99 -10.40
N TRP A 581 -19.28 0.11 -11.08
CA TRP A 581 -20.35 0.18 -12.06
C TRP A 581 -20.06 -0.82 -13.22
N GLY A 582 -18.85 -0.71 -13.80
CA GLY A 582 -18.25 -1.60 -14.80
C GLY A 582 -18.42 -3.11 -14.62
N LEU A 583 -18.51 -3.58 -13.37
CA LEU A 583 -18.34 -5.00 -13.00
C LEU A 583 -19.61 -5.72 -12.55
N GLY A 584 -20.77 -5.06 -12.50
CA GLY A 584 -22.00 -5.79 -12.14
C GLY A 584 -23.23 -4.99 -11.77
N ARG A 585 -23.23 -3.65 -11.87
CA ARG A 585 -24.43 -2.84 -11.56
C ARG A 585 -24.79 -1.80 -12.60
N GLY A 586 -23.92 -1.59 -13.56
CA GLY A 586 -24.22 -0.96 -14.83
C GLY A 586 -22.92 -0.51 -15.44
N TYR A 587 -22.57 -0.92 -16.62
CA TYR A 587 -21.96 0.03 -17.55
C TYR A 587 -22.82 -0.18 -18.77
N PRO A 588 -23.15 0.85 -19.55
CA PRO A 588 -23.80 0.61 -20.82
C PRO A 588 -22.89 -0.35 -21.54
N VAL A 589 -23.36 -1.57 -21.71
CA VAL A 589 -22.51 -2.62 -22.24
C VAL A 589 -22.22 -2.14 -23.66
N SER A 590 -20.98 -1.71 -23.89
CA SER A 590 -20.55 -1.29 -25.21
C SER A 590 -20.62 -2.44 -26.22
N GLY A 591 -20.81 -3.67 -25.73
CA GLY A 591 -21.25 -4.85 -26.49
C GLY A 591 -22.75 -5.20 -26.45
N LEU A 592 -23.55 -4.75 -25.47
CA LEU A 592 -25.01 -4.95 -25.47
C LEU A 592 -25.79 -3.77 -26.07
N PHE A 593 -25.18 -2.72 -26.64
CA PHE A 593 -26.00 -1.81 -27.44
C PHE A 593 -26.53 -2.49 -28.72
N PRO A 594 -25.71 -3.30 -29.44
CA PRO A 594 -26.22 -4.18 -30.49
C PRO A 594 -26.92 -5.43 -29.94
N ASP A 595 -26.45 -6.00 -28.81
CA ASP A 595 -27.00 -7.25 -28.26
C ASP A 595 -28.18 -7.07 -27.27
N LEU A 596 -28.54 -5.90 -26.74
CA LEU A 596 -29.88 -5.65 -26.14
C LEU A 596 -30.92 -5.40 -27.23
N VAL A 597 -30.45 -5.03 -28.42
CA VAL A 597 -31.25 -5.02 -29.65
C VAL A 597 -31.26 -6.41 -30.32
N ALA A 598 -30.34 -7.33 -29.96
CA ALA A 598 -30.18 -8.63 -30.65
C ALA A 598 -30.14 -9.92 -29.78
N MET A 599 -30.04 -9.89 -28.44
CA MET A 599 -29.94 -11.11 -27.61
C MET A 599 -31.28 -11.55 -27.01
N PRO A 600 -31.59 -12.86 -27.09
CA PRO A 600 -32.87 -13.42 -26.72
C PRO A 600 -32.94 -13.62 -25.20
N VAL A 601 -33.58 -12.69 -24.50
CA VAL A 601 -34.04 -12.93 -23.12
C VAL A 601 -35.56 -12.96 -23.14
N THR A 602 -36.14 -14.04 -22.62
CA THR A 602 -37.54 -14.41 -22.77
C THR A 602 -38.42 -13.49 -21.92
N LEU A 603 -38.82 -12.34 -22.46
CA LEU A 603 -39.59 -11.30 -21.77
C LEU A 603 -41.07 -11.62 -21.49
N PHE A 604 -41.47 -12.89 -21.47
CA PHE A 604 -42.85 -13.25 -21.12
C PHE A 604 -42.95 -14.60 -20.39
N PRO A 605 -43.00 -14.60 -19.05
CA PRO A 605 -43.76 -15.59 -18.31
C PRO A 605 -45.04 -14.95 -17.77
N GLU A 606 -46.16 -15.50 -18.22
CA GLU A 606 -47.48 -15.47 -17.59
C GLU A 606 -48.37 -14.24 -17.78
N GLN A 607 -49.13 -14.25 -18.89
CA GLN A 607 -50.58 -13.99 -18.84
C GLN A 607 -51.23 -14.50 -20.14
N ARG A 608 -51.46 -15.83 -20.27
CA ARG A 608 -52.34 -16.38 -21.33
C ARG A 608 -53.12 -17.60 -20.86
N GLY A 609 -54.45 -17.51 -21.01
CA GLY A 609 -55.44 -18.51 -20.63
C GLY A 609 -55.39 -19.81 -21.43
N PHE A 610 -55.88 -20.87 -20.79
CA PHE A 610 -55.78 -22.28 -21.14
C PHE A 610 -56.06 -22.64 -22.61
N ILE A 611 -57.06 -22.03 -23.25
CA ILE A 611 -57.51 -22.42 -24.60
C ILE A 611 -56.54 -21.97 -25.71
N SER A 612 -55.77 -20.90 -25.49
CA SER A 612 -54.82 -20.37 -26.48
C SER A 612 -53.54 -21.22 -26.65
N ARG A 613 -53.31 -22.20 -25.76
CA ARG A 613 -52.12 -23.07 -25.75
C ARG A 613 -52.21 -24.26 -26.70
N LEU A 614 -53.40 -24.60 -27.20
CA LEU A 614 -53.63 -25.86 -27.90
C LEU A 614 -53.38 -25.84 -29.42
N PHE A 615 -53.30 -24.67 -30.08
CA PHE A 615 -53.41 -24.63 -31.55
C PHE A 615 -52.38 -23.82 -32.36
N ARG A 616 -51.30 -23.27 -31.79
CA ARG A 616 -50.26 -22.60 -32.61
C ARG A 616 -48.83 -22.88 -32.14
N ARG A 617 -48.02 -23.43 -33.06
CA ARG A 617 -46.57 -23.62 -32.91
C ARG A 617 -45.87 -22.26 -32.73
N LYS A 618 -44.88 -22.23 -31.84
CA LYS A 618 -43.98 -21.11 -31.55
C LYS A 618 -43.41 -20.51 -32.84
N ALA A 619 -43.46 -19.19 -32.97
CA ALA A 619 -42.71 -18.44 -33.97
C ALA A 619 -41.84 -17.37 -33.29
N TRP A 620 -40.57 -17.41 -33.68
CA TRP A 620 -39.43 -16.57 -33.29
C TRP A 620 -39.60 -15.11 -33.77
N VAL A 621 -39.15 -14.14 -32.98
CA VAL A 621 -39.21 -12.69 -33.31
C VAL A 621 -37.79 -12.10 -33.30
N PRO A 622 -37.25 -11.77 -34.49
CA PRO A 622 -36.16 -10.78 -34.57
C PRO A 622 -36.39 -9.63 -35.58
N GLU A 623 -37.20 -9.80 -36.64
CA GLU A 623 -37.26 -8.78 -37.70
C GLU A 623 -38.31 -7.67 -37.47
N LYS A 624 -39.43 -8.01 -36.81
CA LYS A 624 -40.51 -7.04 -36.49
C LYS A 624 -40.10 -6.01 -35.45
N PHE A 625 -39.24 -6.39 -34.49
CA PHE A 625 -38.77 -5.50 -33.43
C PHE A 625 -37.68 -4.54 -33.94
N HIS A 626 -36.73 -5.03 -34.73
CA HIS A 626 -35.76 -4.18 -35.44
C HIS A 626 -36.47 -3.14 -36.32
N LYS A 627 -37.49 -3.54 -37.10
CA LYS A 627 -38.33 -2.61 -37.90
C LYS A 627 -39.12 -1.62 -37.03
N TYR A 628 -39.53 -2.00 -35.83
CA TYR A 628 -40.23 -1.11 -34.89
C TYR A 628 -39.28 -0.08 -34.24
N ALA A 629 -38.10 -0.50 -33.80
CA ALA A 629 -37.07 0.36 -33.21
C ALA A 629 -36.51 1.36 -34.23
N LYS A 630 -36.16 0.88 -35.42
CA LYS A 630 -35.80 1.73 -36.57
C LYS A 630 -36.96 2.66 -36.99
N GLY A 631 -38.19 2.20 -36.80
CA GLY A 631 -39.40 2.99 -36.98
C GLY A 631 -39.69 4.01 -35.87
N GLN A 632 -39.15 3.84 -34.66
CA GLN A 632 -39.20 4.85 -33.59
C GLN A 632 -38.03 5.84 -33.72
N GLU A 633 -36.83 5.38 -34.09
CA GLU A 633 -35.67 6.21 -34.44
C GLU A 633 -36.00 7.17 -35.59
N ALA A 634 -36.59 6.65 -36.67
CA ALA A 634 -37.09 7.47 -37.78
C ALA A 634 -38.28 8.37 -37.41
N LYS A 635 -38.99 8.10 -36.30
CA LYS A 635 -40.16 8.89 -35.85
C LYS A 635 -39.83 9.96 -34.82
N TYR A 636 -38.78 9.81 -34.02
CA TYR A 636 -38.48 10.71 -32.90
C TYR A 636 -37.09 11.33 -32.91
N GLY A 637 -36.20 10.91 -33.81
CA GLY A 637 -34.96 11.62 -34.18
C GLY A 637 -33.89 11.79 -33.10
N ASP A 638 -32.79 12.47 -33.50
CA ASP A 638 -31.55 12.76 -32.76
C ASP A 638 -31.74 13.28 -31.31
N LYS A 639 -32.93 13.80 -30.98
CA LYS A 639 -33.25 14.29 -29.62
C LYS A 639 -33.29 13.18 -28.57
N ILE A 640 -33.81 11.99 -28.89
CA ILE A 640 -33.87 10.87 -27.93
C ILE A 640 -32.47 10.28 -27.73
N TYR A 641 -31.68 10.15 -28.79
CA TYR A 641 -30.28 9.71 -28.70
C TYR A 641 -29.41 10.74 -27.96
N GLY A 642 -29.61 12.05 -28.21
CA GLY A 642 -28.95 13.12 -27.46
C GLY A 642 -29.30 13.09 -25.97
N ALA A 643 -30.58 12.88 -25.61
CA ALA A 643 -31.00 12.76 -24.21
C ALA A 643 -30.46 11.49 -23.51
N LEU A 644 -30.28 10.39 -24.24
CA LEU A 644 -29.68 9.16 -23.72
C LEU A 644 -28.16 9.30 -23.51
N ILE A 645 -27.46 9.97 -24.44
CA ILE A 645 -26.03 10.29 -24.32
C ILE A 645 -25.80 11.30 -23.20
N ASP A 646 -26.68 12.31 -23.06
CA ASP A 646 -26.64 13.27 -21.94
C ASP A 646 -26.87 12.58 -20.59
N ARG A 647 -27.70 11.53 -20.54
CA ARG A 647 -27.89 10.71 -19.32
C ARG A 647 -26.64 9.91 -18.98
N GLU A 648 -25.96 9.34 -19.97
CA GLU A 648 -24.65 8.69 -19.76
C GLU A 648 -23.63 9.71 -19.25
N GLY A 649 -23.56 10.91 -19.85
CA GLY A 649 -22.65 11.97 -19.44
C GLY A 649 -22.92 12.50 -18.04
N LYS A 650 -24.18 12.82 -17.70
CA LYS A 650 -24.58 13.33 -16.37
C LYS A 650 -24.48 12.28 -15.29
N TYR A 651 -24.84 11.03 -15.58
CA TYR A 651 -24.70 9.95 -14.61
C TYR A 651 -23.22 9.58 -14.42
N GLN A 652 -22.39 9.57 -15.46
CA GLN A 652 -20.93 9.44 -15.31
C GLN A 652 -20.34 10.62 -14.54
N GLU A 653 -20.80 11.85 -14.78
CA GLU A 653 -20.38 13.02 -13.97
C GLU A 653 -20.77 12.83 -12.50
N LEU A 654 -22.00 12.41 -12.22
CA LEU A 654 -22.46 12.09 -10.87
C LEU A 654 -21.57 11.02 -10.24
N MET A 655 -21.35 9.90 -10.92
CA MET A 655 -20.54 8.77 -10.43
C MET A 655 -19.07 9.13 -10.25
N ASN A 656 -18.50 9.95 -11.12
CA ASN A 656 -17.16 10.49 -10.98
C ASN A 656 -17.09 11.45 -9.79
N MET A 657 -18.16 12.18 -9.51
CA MET A 657 -18.22 13.05 -8.35
C MET A 657 -18.32 12.26 -7.03
N VAL A 658 -19.17 11.24 -6.97
CA VAL A 658 -19.31 10.40 -5.77
C VAL A 658 -18.19 9.38 -5.60
N ASN A 659 -17.17 9.43 -6.45
CA ASN A 659 -16.03 8.56 -6.38
C ASN A 659 -15.15 8.86 -5.14
N ILE A 660 -14.56 7.83 -4.53
CA ILE A 660 -13.62 8.05 -3.42
C ILE A 660 -12.38 8.80 -3.93
N GLY A 661 -11.95 8.60 -5.18
CA GLY A 661 -10.85 9.34 -5.81
C GLY A 661 -11.01 10.87 -5.81
N THR A 662 -12.20 11.42 -6.11
CA THR A 662 -12.47 12.87 -5.97
C THR A 662 -12.45 13.30 -4.51
N SER A 663 -12.97 12.45 -3.63
CA SER A 663 -12.99 12.73 -2.19
C SER A 663 -11.60 12.69 -1.54
N LEU A 664 -10.69 11.81 -1.98
CA LEU A 664 -9.30 11.73 -1.51
C LEU A 664 -8.52 13.02 -1.85
N ASN A 665 -8.79 13.58 -3.03
CA ASN A 665 -8.15 14.81 -3.48
C ASN A 665 -8.80 16.08 -2.89
N SER A 666 -10.08 16.06 -2.51
CA SER A 666 -10.66 17.14 -1.65
C SER A 666 -10.17 17.06 -0.20
N ARG A 667 -9.87 15.84 0.30
CA ARG A 667 -9.25 15.56 1.60
C ARG A 667 -7.75 15.88 1.61
N HIS A 668 -7.19 16.31 0.48
CA HIS A 668 -5.92 17.01 0.47
C HIS A 668 -5.88 18.22 1.39
N GLY A 669 -7.00 18.91 1.67
CA GLY A 669 -6.97 20.13 2.48
C GLY A 669 -6.25 20.00 3.83
N TRP A 670 -6.38 18.87 4.53
CA TRP A 670 -5.72 18.63 5.82
C TRP A 670 -4.35 17.93 5.69
N ARG A 671 -4.12 17.04 4.70
CA ARG A 671 -2.78 16.48 4.36
C ARG A 671 -1.82 17.52 3.81
N ILE A 672 -2.36 18.48 3.08
CA ILE A 672 -1.64 19.53 2.37
C ILE A 672 -1.57 20.79 3.20
N SER A 673 -2.36 20.97 4.26
CA SER A 673 -2.13 22.11 5.14
C SER A 673 -0.69 22.15 5.64
N PRO A 674 -0.07 21.05 6.14
CA PRO A 674 1.35 21.04 6.47
C PRO A 674 2.27 21.41 5.30
N ILE A 675 2.02 20.87 4.09
CA ILE A 675 2.80 21.21 2.88
C ILE A 675 2.67 22.70 2.56
N ARG A 676 1.44 23.21 2.57
CA ARG A 676 1.09 24.61 2.33
C ARG A 676 1.75 25.50 3.37
N ASP A 677 1.72 25.10 4.64
CA ASP A 677 2.30 25.85 5.75
C ASP A 677 3.83 25.79 5.71
N ALA A 678 4.43 24.69 5.25
CA ALA A 678 5.85 24.58 4.93
C ALA A 678 6.23 25.50 3.76
N ILE A 679 5.49 25.46 2.64
CA ILE A 679 5.70 26.36 1.48
C ILE A 679 5.58 27.83 1.92
N LYS A 680 4.58 28.15 2.74
CA LYS A 680 4.43 29.48 3.35
C LYS A 680 5.63 29.84 4.22
N GLY A 681 6.15 28.91 5.02
CA GLY A 681 7.37 29.08 5.82
C GLY A 681 8.59 29.41 4.96
N TYR A 682 8.82 28.64 3.90
CA TYR A 682 9.90 28.90 2.94
C TYR A 682 9.80 30.29 2.30
N VAL A 683 8.60 30.73 1.96
CA VAL A 683 8.35 32.09 1.46
C VAL A 683 8.62 33.13 2.56
N LYS A 684 8.11 32.91 3.78
CA LYS A 684 8.25 33.82 4.94
C LYS A 684 9.72 34.10 5.30
N ASP A 685 10.56 33.07 5.30
CA ASP A 685 11.97 33.19 5.69
C ASP A 685 12.84 33.92 4.64
N GLY A 686 12.23 34.36 3.53
CA GLY A 686 12.90 35.12 2.48
C GLY A 686 13.79 34.26 1.59
N HIS A 687 13.69 32.94 1.68
CA HIS A 687 14.31 32.06 0.70
C HIS A 687 13.77 32.43 -0.68
N TYR A 688 14.69 32.65 -1.63
CA TYR A 688 14.40 33.02 -3.02
C TYR A 688 13.91 34.45 -3.26
N GLY A 689 14.20 35.38 -2.34
CA GLY A 689 13.93 36.81 -2.54
C GLY A 689 12.45 37.18 -2.43
N LEU A 690 11.63 36.30 -1.83
CA LEU A 690 10.20 36.52 -1.54
C LEU A 690 9.97 36.92 -0.08
N LYS A 691 10.78 37.82 0.50
CA LYS A 691 10.67 38.17 1.92
C LYS A 691 9.51 39.14 2.16
N LYS A 692 8.47 38.75 2.93
CA LYS A 692 7.48 39.66 3.54
C LYS A 692 6.52 38.91 4.51
N ASP A 693 6.27 39.50 5.67
CA ASP A 693 5.59 38.92 6.85
C ASP A 693 4.19 38.27 6.67
N MET A 694 4.01 37.20 7.47
CA MET A 694 2.85 36.57 8.16
C MET A 694 1.40 36.56 7.66
N ASP A 695 1.08 36.70 6.37
CA ASP A 695 -0.21 36.14 5.89
C ASP A 695 -0.30 35.92 4.37
N PHE A 696 0.27 34.80 3.90
CA PHE A 696 0.35 34.42 2.48
C PHE A 696 -1.00 34.52 1.73
N ILE A 697 -2.11 34.12 2.37
CA ILE A 697 -3.45 34.22 1.78
C ILE A 697 -3.99 35.65 1.88
N SER A 698 -3.77 36.34 3.01
CA SER A 698 -4.29 37.70 3.18
C SER A 698 -3.52 38.75 2.39
N ARG A 699 -2.26 38.53 1.97
CA ARG A 699 -1.52 39.46 1.07
C ARG A 699 -1.76 39.20 -0.42
N ILE A 700 -2.05 37.96 -0.84
CA ILE A 700 -2.68 37.68 -2.15
C ILE A 700 -3.98 38.50 -2.29
N ALA A 701 -4.63 38.74 -1.15
CA ALA A 701 -5.86 39.50 -1.00
C ALA A 701 -5.65 41.03 -0.85
N ARG A 702 -4.72 41.49 0.00
CA ARG A 702 -4.62 42.89 0.50
C ARG A 702 -3.73 43.87 -0.27
N ASN A 703 -2.91 43.42 -1.23
CA ASN A 703 -2.09 44.32 -2.08
C ASN A 703 -1.02 45.18 -1.32
N ASP A 704 -0.44 44.67 -0.24
CA ASP A 704 0.51 45.42 0.61
C ASP A 704 1.98 45.44 0.12
N GLY A 705 2.21 45.83 -1.14
CA GLY A 705 3.56 46.11 -1.62
C GLY A 705 3.57 46.61 -3.05
N ASP A 706 3.79 47.91 -3.21
CA ASP A 706 4.07 48.66 -4.44
C ASP A 706 3.35 48.16 -5.69
N GLU A 707 2.22 48.83 -6.01
CA GLU A 707 1.63 48.95 -7.35
C GLU A 707 1.64 47.66 -8.20
N GLY A 708 0.88 46.65 -7.78
CA GLY A 708 0.54 45.50 -8.63
C GLY A 708 0.60 44.19 -7.87
N GLY A 709 -0.48 43.41 -7.90
CA GLY A 709 -0.47 42.04 -7.35
C GLY A 709 0.61 41.15 -7.98
N TRP A 710 0.75 39.91 -7.52
CA TRP A 710 1.70 38.96 -8.09
C TRP A 710 1.56 38.87 -9.61
N GLY A 711 2.59 39.34 -10.32
CA GLY A 711 2.70 39.24 -11.76
C GLY A 711 3.13 37.83 -12.16
N ALA A 712 3.31 37.62 -13.47
CA ALA A 712 3.73 36.33 -14.00
C ALA A 712 5.05 35.82 -13.39
N LYS A 713 5.96 36.73 -13.01
CA LYS A 713 7.28 36.39 -12.44
C LYS A 713 7.20 35.88 -11.00
N GLU A 714 6.32 36.44 -10.18
CA GLU A 714 6.10 36.01 -8.79
C GLU A 714 5.43 34.64 -8.76
N TRP A 715 4.42 34.42 -9.62
CA TRP A 715 3.80 33.11 -9.81
C TRP A 715 4.80 32.06 -10.27
N GLU A 716 5.62 32.38 -11.27
CA GLU A 716 6.67 31.48 -11.76
C GLU A 716 7.65 31.07 -10.64
N LYS A 717 8.10 32.03 -9.81
CA LYS A 717 8.98 31.72 -8.66
C LYS A 717 8.30 30.82 -7.62
N TYR A 718 7.02 31.06 -7.34
CA TYR A 718 6.26 30.24 -6.39
C TYR A 718 6.05 28.82 -6.92
N GLU A 719 5.77 28.70 -8.21
CA GLU A 719 5.59 27.41 -8.87
C GLU A 719 6.91 26.63 -8.89
N ASP A 720 8.03 27.30 -9.15
CA ASP A 720 9.37 26.70 -9.05
C ASP A 720 9.68 26.19 -7.63
N ILE A 721 9.24 26.92 -6.59
CA ILE A 721 9.37 26.47 -5.20
C ILE A 721 8.52 25.21 -4.97
N CYS A 722 7.27 25.21 -5.42
CA CYS A 722 6.38 24.06 -5.30
C CYS A 722 6.97 22.83 -6.01
N MET A 723 7.43 23.01 -7.25
CA MET A 723 8.04 21.95 -8.06
C MET A 723 9.39 21.47 -7.48
N GLY A 724 10.19 22.37 -6.91
CA GLY A 724 11.47 22.01 -6.29
C GLY A 724 11.31 21.23 -4.99
N LEU A 725 10.28 21.52 -4.20
CA LEU A 725 10.05 20.85 -2.91
C LEU A 725 9.24 19.56 -3.04
N TYR A 726 8.21 19.55 -3.88
CA TYR A 726 7.19 18.50 -3.92
C TYR A 726 6.82 18.05 -5.35
N GLY A 727 7.50 18.60 -6.37
CA GLY A 727 7.24 18.30 -7.78
C GLY A 727 5.92 18.87 -8.30
N SER A 728 5.50 18.42 -9.49
CA SER A 728 4.29 18.96 -10.15
C SER A 728 3.00 18.64 -9.38
N ALA A 729 3.03 17.63 -8.51
CA ALA A 729 1.90 17.29 -7.66
C ALA A 729 1.45 18.46 -6.77
N ALA A 730 2.38 19.28 -6.27
CA ALA A 730 2.04 20.43 -5.44
C ALA A 730 1.32 21.55 -6.19
N LEU A 731 1.57 21.71 -7.48
CA LEU A 731 0.86 22.70 -8.31
C LEU A 731 -0.61 22.33 -8.46
N TRP A 732 -0.91 21.04 -8.67
CA TRP A 732 -2.27 20.52 -8.70
C TRP A 732 -3.01 20.81 -7.39
N TRP A 733 -2.34 20.58 -6.26
CA TRP A 733 -2.87 20.81 -4.92
C TRP A 733 -3.12 22.27 -4.58
N MET A 734 -2.29 23.17 -5.08
CA MET A 734 -2.40 24.60 -4.84
C MET A 734 -3.36 25.31 -5.82
N ALA A 735 -3.97 24.58 -6.77
CA ALA A 735 -4.87 25.15 -7.77
C ALA A 735 -6.11 25.83 -7.17
N GLY A 736 -6.82 25.18 -6.24
CA GLY A 736 -8.01 25.73 -5.59
C GLY A 736 -7.73 26.99 -4.76
N PRO A 737 -6.75 26.96 -3.83
CA PRO A 737 -6.37 28.15 -3.07
C PRO A 737 -5.89 29.32 -3.94
N ARG A 738 -5.14 29.05 -5.01
CA ARG A 738 -4.71 30.08 -5.98
C ARG A 738 -5.91 30.70 -6.68
N GLN A 739 -6.80 29.87 -7.21
CA GLN A 739 -8.02 30.30 -7.87
C GLN A 739 -8.89 31.18 -6.96
N GLU A 740 -9.13 30.76 -5.72
CA GLU A 740 -9.91 31.52 -4.74
C GLU A 740 -9.29 32.90 -4.48
N GLY A 741 -7.98 32.97 -4.26
CA GLY A 741 -7.26 34.22 -4.04
C GLY A 741 -7.35 35.17 -5.24
N GLU A 742 -7.16 34.63 -6.46
CA GLU A 742 -7.27 35.41 -7.70
C GLU A 742 -8.67 35.96 -7.95
N LEU A 743 -9.73 35.19 -7.64
CA LEU A 743 -11.13 35.62 -7.78
C LEU A 743 -11.55 36.62 -6.71
N LYS A 744 -11.09 36.46 -5.46
CA LYS A 744 -11.31 37.45 -4.39
C LYS A 744 -10.74 38.81 -4.76
N ARG A 745 -9.55 38.83 -5.38
CA ARG A 745 -8.93 40.06 -5.90
C ARG A 745 -9.76 40.69 -7.02
N LEU A 746 -10.20 39.89 -7.99
CA LEU A 746 -11.06 40.39 -9.07
C LEU A 746 -12.37 40.98 -8.51
N LEU A 747 -12.97 40.32 -7.52
CA LEU A 747 -14.16 40.84 -6.85
C LEU A 747 -13.87 42.16 -6.15
N ALA A 748 -12.78 42.26 -5.39
CA ALA A 748 -12.38 43.48 -4.71
C ALA A 748 -12.17 44.66 -5.67
N GLN A 749 -11.59 44.41 -6.85
CA GLN A 749 -11.48 45.42 -7.91
C GLN A 749 -12.85 45.85 -8.44
N HIS A 750 -13.78 44.91 -8.57
CA HIS A 750 -15.15 45.18 -9.03
C HIS A 750 -15.97 45.98 -8.00
N VAL A 751 -15.86 45.65 -6.71
CA VAL A 751 -16.60 46.33 -5.61
C VAL A 751 -15.89 47.60 -5.10
N GLY A 752 -14.64 47.85 -5.51
CA GLY A 752 -13.91 49.08 -5.27
C GLY A 752 -13.00 49.11 -4.02
N SER A 753 -13.02 48.08 -3.18
CA SER A 753 -12.10 47.94 -2.03
C SER A 753 -12.05 46.51 -1.49
N PHE A 754 -10.86 46.07 -1.07
CA PHE A 754 -10.69 44.79 -0.38
C PHE A 754 -11.19 44.82 1.07
N ASP A 755 -10.98 45.94 1.77
CA ASP A 755 -11.37 46.12 3.19
C ASP A 755 -12.90 46.17 3.39
N GLN A 756 -13.63 46.47 2.32
CA GLN A 756 -15.10 46.49 2.32
C GLN A 756 -15.72 45.13 1.95
N MET A 757 -14.91 44.16 1.50
CA MET A 757 -15.37 42.84 1.10
C MET A 757 -15.60 41.95 2.34
N THR A 758 -16.85 41.88 2.78
CA THR A 758 -17.26 40.99 3.89
C THR A 758 -17.26 39.51 3.47
N ALA A 759 -17.18 38.60 4.45
CA ALA A 759 -17.31 37.17 4.19
C ALA A 759 -18.65 36.82 3.51
N SER A 760 -19.74 37.49 3.90
CA SER A 760 -21.06 37.38 3.27
C SER A 760 -21.09 37.86 1.83
N GLU A 761 -20.31 38.89 1.49
CA GLU A 761 -20.23 39.40 0.11
C GLU A 761 -19.48 38.41 -0.79
N TRP A 762 -18.38 37.83 -0.30
CA TRP A 762 -17.70 36.74 -1.00
C TRP A 762 -18.62 35.53 -1.17
N GLU A 763 -19.37 35.12 -0.15
CA GLU A 763 -20.31 34.00 -0.24
C GLU A 763 -21.41 34.26 -1.29
N ALA A 764 -21.94 35.49 -1.34
CA ALA A 764 -22.95 35.88 -2.32
C ALA A 764 -22.46 35.77 -3.78
N TYR A 765 -21.20 36.13 -4.05
CA TYR A 765 -20.59 36.05 -5.38
C TYR A 765 -19.96 34.68 -5.70
N SER A 766 -19.55 33.92 -4.70
CA SER A 766 -18.90 32.62 -4.91
C SER A 766 -19.90 31.47 -5.06
N LEU A 767 -21.03 31.52 -4.34
CA LEU A 767 -22.05 30.47 -4.32
C LEU A 767 -23.49 30.99 -4.42
N GLY A 768 -23.75 32.20 -3.91
CA GLY A 768 -25.09 32.79 -3.85
C GLY A 768 -25.63 33.30 -5.19
N SER A 769 -26.75 34.02 -5.13
CA SER A 769 -27.46 34.51 -6.33
C SER A 769 -26.65 35.48 -7.19
N LYS A 770 -25.69 36.22 -6.62
CA LYS A 770 -24.79 37.08 -7.39
C LYS A 770 -23.78 36.29 -8.23
N ALA A 771 -23.50 35.04 -7.90
CA ALA A 771 -22.54 34.20 -8.63
C ALA A 771 -22.90 33.98 -10.12
N LEU A 772 -24.19 34.10 -10.46
CA LEU A 772 -24.73 33.92 -11.81
C LEU A 772 -24.88 35.22 -12.60
N LYS A 773 -24.72 36.37 -11.95
CA LYS A 773 -24.87 37.66 -12.61
C LYS A 773 -23.67 37.92 -13.52
N LYS A 774 -23.94 38.23 -14.79
CA LYS A 774 -22.91 38.56 -15.78
C LYS A 774 -22.47 40.01 -15.62
N GLU A 775 -21.53 40.24 -14.71
CA GLU A 775 -21.06 41.57 -14.32
C GLU A 775 -19.55 41.77 -14.54
N PHE A 776 -18.80 40.70 -14.81
CA PHE A 776 -17.34 40.75 -14.96
C PHE A 776 -16.94 40.82 -16.43
N LYS A 777 -16.25 41.90 -16.81
CA LYS A 777 -15.74 42.10 -18.18
C LYS A 777 -14.33 41.54 -18.30
N VAL A 778 -14.15 40.53 -19.13
CA VAL A 778 -12.87 39.84 -19.35
C VAL A 778 -12.57 39.69 -20.84
N MET A 779 -11.30 39.67 -21.23
CA MET A 779 -10.91 39.47 -22.63
C MET A 779 -10.65 37.99 -22.87
N ILE A 780 -11.42 37.33 -23.74
CA ILE A 780 -11.27 35.92 -24.14
C ILE A 780 -11.08 35.86 -25.66
N ASN A 781 -9.98 35.24 -26.10
CA ASN A 781 -9.69 35.06 -27.53
C ASN A 781 -9.71 36.38 -28.32
N GLY A 782 -9.07 37.41 -27.77
CA GLY A 782 -9.02 38.76 -28.35
C GLY A 782 -10.33 39.56 -28.30
N SER A 783 -11.40 39.02 -27.68
CA SER A 783 -12.71 39.67 -27.59
C SER A 783 -13.14 39.89 -26.14
N PHE A 784 -13.70 41.07 -25.82
CA PHE A 784 -14.28 41.28 -24.49
C PHE A 784 -15.62 40.57 -24.35
N GLN A 785 -15.75 39.75 -23.31
CA GLN A 785 -16.97 39.02 -22.96
C GLN A 785 -17.36 39.40 -21.53
N THR A 786 -18.67 39.51 -21.30
CA THR A 786 -19.21 39.71 -19.95
C THR A 786 -19.64 38.35 -19.41
N VAL A 787 -19.04 37.96 -18.30
CA VAL A 787 -19.18 36.64 -17.68
C VAL A 787 -19.56 36.77 -16.22
N SER A 788 -20.13 35.71 -15.68
CA SER A 788 -20.46 35.58 -14.26
C SER A 788 -19.27 35.09 -13.44
N MET A 789 -19.30 35.30 -12.12
CA MET A 789 -18.26 34.80 -11.22
C MET A 789 -18.19 33.26 -11.25
N GLY A 790 -19.34 32.58 -11.38
CA GLY A 790 -19.39 31.12 -11.55
C GLY A 790 -18.69 30.63 -12.82
N GLU A 791 -18.90 31.32 -13.96
CA GLU A 791 -18.20 31.02 -15.22
C GLU A 791 -16.70 31.26 -15.09
N LEU A 792 -16.27 32.36 -14.46
CA LEU A 792 -14.86 32.66 -14.23
C LEU A 792 -14.18 31.64 -13.34
N ARG A 793 -14.87 31.18 -12.30
CA ARG A 793 -14.39 30.15 -11.40
C ARG A 793 -14.07 28.88 -12.20
N LEU A 794 -15.02 28.37 -12.98
CA LEU A 794 -14.79 27.17 -13.79
C LEU A 794 -13.65 27.37 -14.80
N ILE A 795 -13.67 28.49 -15.54
CA ILE A 795 -12.64 28.79 -16.54
C ILE A 795 -11.25 28.79 -15.91
N ARG A 796 -11.11 29.46 -14.77
CA ARG A 796 -9.80 29.63 -14.12
C ARG A 796 -9.30 28.35 -13.48
N ASN A 797 -10.17 27.54 -12.88
CA ASN A 797 -9.78 26.24 -12.31
C ASN A 797 -9.13 25.34 -13.37
N TYR A 798 -9.81 25.16 -14.51
CA TYR A 798 -9.30 24.30 -15.58
C TYR A 798 -8.06 24.87 -16.26
N GLN A 799 -7.93 26.19 -16.33
CA GLN A 799 -6.72 26.84 -16.82
C GLN A 799 -5.50 26.59 -15.90
N ILE A 800 -5.65 26.73 -14.58
CA ILE A 800 -4.56 26.47 -13.61
C ILE A 800 -4.18 24.98 -13.62
N ARG A 801 -5.16 24.09 -13.71
CA ARG A 801 -4.91 22.64 -13.87
C ARG A 801 -4.19 22.34 -15.19
N GLY A 802 -4.63 22.98 -16.27
CA GLY A 802 -3.99 22.94 -17.58
C GLY A 802 -2.54 23.44 -17.56
N GLU A 803 -2.25 24.51 -16.83
CA GLU A 803 -0.89 25.03 -16.64
C GLU A 803 0.04 23.97 -16.04
N THR A 804 -0.47 23.16 -15.10
CA THR A 804 0.34 22.10 -14.49
C THR A 804 0.72 21.04 -15.53
N PHE A 805 -0.21 20.64 -16.41
CA PHE A 805 0.10 19.74 -17.53
C PHE A 805 1.12 20.35 -18.51
N TYR A 806 1.06 21.65 -18.77
CA TYR A 806 2.01 22.36 -19.64
C TYR A 806 3.44 22.37 -19.07
N ARG A 807 3.56 22.57 -17.76
CA ARG A 807 4.84 22.49 -17.05
C ARG A 807 5.35 21.05 -17.05
N TYR A 808 4.45 20.11 -16.79
CA TYR A 808 4.77 18.69 -16.80
C TYR A 808 5.27 18.21 -18.17
N SER A 809 4.68 18.69 -19.28
CA SER A 809 5.11 18.32 -20.63
C SER A 809 6.55 18.74 -20.94
N ARG A 810 7.07 19.77 -20.27
CA ARG A 810 8.46 20.24 -20.38
C ARG A 810 9.41 19.56 -19.40
N ARG A 811 8.86 18.97 -18.34
CA ARG A 811 9.61 18.29 -17.29
C ARG A 811 9.81 16.81 -17.59
N ASN A 812 8.76 16.11 -18.01
CA ASN A 812 8.80 14.73 -18.47
C ASN A 812 7.88 14.53 -19.70
N PRO A 813 8.37 14.85 -20.92
CA PRO A 813 7.54 14.83 -22.12
C PRO A 813 7.00 13.44 -22.47
N GLY A 814 7.75 12.38 -22.16
CA GLY A 814 7.35 11.00 -22.39
C GLY A 814 6.13 10.59 -21.56
N ASP A 815 6.20 10.79 -20.23
CA ASP A 815 5.10 10.47 -19.33
C ASP A 815 3.88 11.38 -19.55
N PHE A 816 4.11 12.64 -19.95
CA PHE A 816 3.04 13.54 -20.40
C PHE A 816 2.23 12.95 -21.58
N ILE A 817 2.90 12.34 -22.58
CA ILE A 817 2.20 11.69 -23.69
C ILE A 817 1.38 10.48 -23.21
N MET A 818 1.81 9.79 -22.16
CA MET A 818 1.01 8.71 -21.55
C MET A 818 -0.24 9.27 -20.87
N LEU A 819 -0.13 10.36 -20.09
CA LEU A 819 -1.28 11.06 -19.51
C LEU A 819 -2.26 11.55 -20.59
N LEU A 820 -1.75 12.11 -21.68
CA LEU A 820 -2.58 12.53 -22.81
C LEU A 820 -3.28 11.33 -23.47
N GLY A 821 -2.58 10.20 -23.61
CA GLY A 821 -3.14 8.94 -24.08
C GLY A 821 -4.25 8.38 -23.19
N GLN A 822 -4.27 8.69 -21.89
CA GLN A 822 -5.37 8.30 -21.00
C GLN A 822 -6.63 9.16 -21.22
N LEU A 823 -6.48 10.42 -21.63
CA LEU A 823 -7.60 11.31 -21.97
C LEU A 823 -8.11 11.09 -23.41
N CYS A 824 -7.20 10.80 -24.34
CA CYS A 824 -7.48 10.55 -25.75
C CYS A 824 -6.74 9.28 -26.23
N PRO A 825 -7.21 8.08 -25.86
CA PRO A 825 -6.56 6.82 -26.24
C PRO A 825 -6.45 6.65 -27.76
N GLU A 826 -7.38 7.25 -28.52
CA GLU A 826 -7.41 7.22 -29.98
C GLU A 826 -6.18 7.90 -30.61
N MET A 827 -5.52 8.81 -29.88
CA MET A 827 -4.24 9.40 -30.32
C MET A 827 -3.14 8.34 -30.44
N LEU A 828 -3.16 7.31 -29.58
CA LEU A 828 -2.18 6.22 -29.55
C LEU A 828 -2.65 4.97 -30.33
N ASP A 829 -3.84 4.98 -30.95
CA ASP A 829 -4.31 3.86 -31.76
C ASP A 829 -3.48 3.75 -33.05
N LEU A 830 -2.64 2.70 -33.12
CA LEU A 830 -1.71 2.50 -34.23
C LEU A 830 -2.37 1.93 -35.50
N LYS A 831 -3.65 1.51 -35.44
CA LYS A 831 -4.36 0.81 -36.53
C LYS A 831 -5.29 1.74 -37.32
N THR A 832 -5.91 2.71 -36.64
CA THR A 832 -6.90 3.61 -37.24
C THR A 832 -6.63 5.05 -36.84
N ASP A 833 -6.65 5.97 -37.80
CA ASP A 833 -6.45 7.39 -37.56
C ASP A 833 -7.79 8.12 -37.33
N TYR A 834 -8.29 8.06 -36.10
CA TYR A 834 -9.52 8.76 -35.71
C TYR A 834 -9.39 10.28 -35.66
N LEU A 835 -8.16 10.81 -35.76
CA LEU A 835 -7.88 12.25 -35.78
C LEU A 835 -7.75 12.81 -37.21
N ALA A 836 -7.89 11.96 -38.23
CA ALA A 836 -7.99 12.39 -39.61
C ALA A 836 -9.28 13.20 -39.87
N SER A 837 -9.32 13.90 -41.00
CA SER A 837 -10.59 14.48 -41.47
C SER A 837 -11.60 13.37 -41.73
N ARG A 838 -12.90 13.72 -41.64
CA ARG A 838 -14.00 12.77 -41.87
C ARG A 838 -13.84 12.03 -43.21
N VAL A 839 -13.45 12.77 -44.25
CA VAL A 839 -13.26 12.24 -45.62
C VAL A 839 -12.08 11.28 -45.70
N GLU A 840 -10.94 11.65 -45.10
CA GLU A 840 -9.73 10.81 -45.08
C GLU A 840 -9.98 9.49 -44.34
N LEU A 841 -10.65 9.55 -43.17
CA LEU A 841 -10.96 8.36 -42.37
C LEU A 841 -11.93 7.43 -43.12
N GLU A 842 -13.00 7.97 -43.70
CA GLU A 842 -13.96 7.19 -44.47
C GLU A 842 -13.29 6.51 -45.67
N ALA A 843 -12.46 7.24 -46.42
CA ALA A 843 -11.72 6.69 -47.55
C ALA A 843 -10.76 5.57 -47.12
N ALA A 844 -10.02 5.77 -46.02
CA ALA A 844 -9.09 4.77 -45.50
C ALA A 844 -9.80 3.49 -45.05
N LEU A 845 -10.97 3.60 -44.40
CA LEU A 845 -11.73 2.43 -43.95
C LEU A 845 -12.41 1.69 -45.11
N LYS A 846 -12.92 2.42 -46.12
CA LYS A 846 -13.43 1.83 -47.37
C LYS A 846 -12.34 1.09 -48.13
N GLY A 847 -11.14 1.68 -48.21
CA GLY A 847 -9.96 1.03 -48.82
C GLY A 847 -9.52 -0.24 -48.08
N LYS A 848 -9.80 -0.35 -46.78
CA LYS A 848 -9.60 -1.58 -45.97
C LYS A 848 -10.79 -2.56 -46.02
N HIS A 849 -11.77 -2.34 -46.91
CA HIS A 849 -12.99 -3.15 -47.06
C HIS A 849 -13.77 -3.36 -45.75
N LYS A 850 -13.79 -2.36 -44.87
CA LYS A 850 -14.57 -2.45 -43.63
C LYS A 850 -16.09 -2.40 -43.91
N PRO A 851 -16.91 -3.16 -43.16
CA PRO A 851 -18.37 -3.06 -43.23
C PRO A 851 -18.86 -1.63 -43.05
N ARG A 852 -19.99 -1.29 -43.67
CA ARG A 852 -20.60 0.05 -43.54
C ARG A 852 -20.85 0.44 -42.08
N GLU A 853 -21.30 -0.51 -41.26
CA GLU A 853 -21.54 -0.30 -39.84
C GLU A 853 -20.26 0.08 -39.07
N ASP A 854 -19.12 -0.55 -39.39
CA ASP A 854 -17.83 -0.23 -38.77
C ASP A 854 -17.34 1.15 -39.18
N ILE A 855 -17.60 1.55 -40.43
CA ILE A 855 -17.30 2.90 -40.93
C ILE A 855 -18.14 3.92 -40.18
N GLU A 856 -19.45 3.72 -40.06
CA GLU A 856 -20.36 4.64 -39.35
C GLU A 856 -19.96 4.78 -37.87
N LYS A 857 -19.59 3.67 -37.20
CA LYS A 857 -19.06 3.70 -35.82
C LYS A 857 -17.76 4.50 -35.70
N ALA A 858 -16.83 4.31 -36.63
CA ALA A 858 -15.56 5.04 -36.60
C ALA A 858 -15.73 6.54 -36.86
N LEU A 859 -16.64 6.92 -37.75
CA LEU A 859 -16.97 8.33 -38.01
C LEU A 859 -17.66 8.98 -36.80
N ALA A 860 -18.59 8.28 -36.15
CA ALA A 860 -19.23 8.75 -34.92
C ALA A 860 -18.20 8.95 -33.79
N LEU A 861 -17.26 8.01 -33.63
CA LEU A 861 -16.17 8.17 -32.67
C LEU A 861 -15.31 9.40 -32.98
N ARG A 862 -14.91 9.61 -34.24
CA ARG A 862 -14.17 10.80 -34.66
C ARG A 862 -14.91 12.10 -34.34
N ASP A 863 -16.21 12.16 -34.63
CA ASP A 863 -17.02 13.35 -34.35
C ASP A 863 -17.13 13.61 -32.84
N SER A 864 -17.23 12.54 -32.03
CA SER A 864 -17.21 12.69 -30.57
C SER A 864 -15.89 13.27 -30.05
N ILE A 865 -14.74 12.89 -30.63
CA ILE A 865 -13.43 13.44 -30.27
C ILE A 865 -13.36 14.93 -30.65
N TYR A 866 -13.87 15.29 -31.83
CA TYR A 866 -13.93 16.69 -32.28
C TYR A 866 -14.78 17.56 -31.36
N VAL A 867 -15.95 17.09 -30.94
CA VAL A 867 -16.80 17.80 -29.97
C VAL A 867 -16.10 17.94 -28.62
N ARG A 868 -15.45 16.86 -28.15
CA ARG A 868 -14.75 16.82 -26.85
C ARG A 868 -13.61 17.83 -26.76
N TRP A 869 -12.77 17.90 -27.79
CA TRP A 869 -11.55 18.72 -27.76
C TRP A 869 -11.72 20.10 -28.42
N GLY A 870 -12.82 20.32 -29.13
CA GLY A 870 -13.01 21.50 -29.95
C GLY A 870 -12.05 21.55 -31.14
N GLU A 871 -12.22 22.56 -31.99
CA GLU A 871 -11.44 22.71 -33.22
C GLU A 871 -9.93 22.81 -32.95
N THR A 872 -9.53 23.71 -32.04
CA THR A 872 -8.14 23.94 -31.66
C THR A 872 -7.53 22.64 -31.12
N GLY A 873 -8.08 22.10 -30.03
CA GLY A 873 -7.56 20.89 -29.38
C GLY A 873 -7.48 19.68 -30.31
N PHE A 874 -8.49 19.46 -31.16
CA PHE A 874 -8.48 18.39 -32.15
C PHE A 874 -7.33 18.55 -33.16
N ALA A 875 -7.07 19.77 -33.62
CA ALA A 875 -5.97 20.05 -34.53
C ALA A 875 -4.59 19.78 -33.87
N GLN A 876 -4.39 20.18 -32.60
CA GLN A 876 -3.14 19.88 -31.90
C GLN A 876 -2.95 18.38 -31.67
N LEU A 877 -3.99 17.66 -31.25
CA LEU A 877 -3.92 16.20 -31.09
C LEU A 877 -3.51 15.50 -32.38
N ARG A 878 -4.08 15.93 -33.52
CA ARG A 878 -3.72 15.40 -34.84
C ARG A 878 -2.23 15.64 -35.14
N GLN A 879 -1.72 16.84 -34.88
CA GLN A 879 -0.30 17.17 -35.11
C GLN A 879 0.63 16.33 -34.22
N ILE A 880 0.32 16.19 -32.93
CA ILE A 880 1.06 15.34 -31.99
C ILE A 880 1.10 13.89 -32.50
N ARG A 881 -0.06 13.34 -32.90
CA ARG A 881 -0.15 11.99 -33.45
C ARG A 881 0.71 11.82 -34.69
N LEU A 882 0.62 12.74 -35.66
CA LEU A 882 1.42 12.68 -36.89
C LEU A 882 2.92 12.73 -36.57
N LYS A 883 3.35 13.49 -35.57
CA LYS A 883 4.73 13.49 -35.09
C LYS A 883 5.15 12.18 -34.47
N LEU A 884 4.32 11.58 -33.63
CA LEU A 884 4.61 10.25 -33.05
C LEU A 884 4.75 9.18 -34.14
N LEU A 885 3.89 9.21 -35.17
CA LEU A 885 4.00 8.33 -36.32
C LEU A 885 5.28 8.58 -37.13
N GLY A 886 5.63 9.86 -37.33
CA GLY A 886 6.89 10.25 -37.98
C GLY A 886 8.14 9.79 -37.21
N LEU A 887 8.10 9.85 -35.88
CA LEU A 887 9.16 9.31 -35.03
C LEU A 887 9.32 7.79 -35.23
N CYS A 888 8.20 7.07 -35.20
CA CYS A 888 8.19 5.64 -35.47
C CYS A 888 8.76 5.30 -36.86
N GLN A 889 8.44 6.10 -37.87
CA GLN A 889 8.96 5.91 -39.22
C GLN A 889 10.45 6.22 -39.34
N LYS A 890 10.95 7.27 -38.66
CA LYS A 890 12.38 7.59 -38.62
C LYS A 890 13.19 6.41 -38.07
N TYR A 891 12.77 5.85 -36.93
CA TYR A 891 13.44 4.67 -36.36
C TYR A 891 13.29 3.39 -37.18
N ALA A 892 12.20 3.25 -37.95
CA ALA A 892 12.05 2.13 -38.87
C ALA A 892 13.01 2.22 -40.08
N ASN A 893 13.40 3.44 -40.46
CA ASN A 893 14.24 3.73 -41.63
C ASN A 893 15.74 3.87 -41.32
N GLU A 894 16.15 3.94 -40.05
CA GLU A 894 17.57 3.92 -39.68
C GLU A 894 18.21 2.57 -40.06
N THR A 895 19.01 2.57 -41.12
CA THR A 895 19.75 1.40 -41.61
C THR A 895 20.97 1.13 -40.72
N GLY A 896 21.05 -0.07 -40.12
CA GLY A 896 22.27 -0.53 -39.45
C GLY A 896 22.17 -1.78 -38.58
N VAL A 897 20.99 -2.17 -38.10
CA VAL A 897 20.74 -3.44 -37.39
C VAL A 897 19.29 -3.83 -37.66
N GLY A 898 19.00 -5.09 -37.99
CA GLY A 898 17.63 -5.55 -38.25
C GLY A 898 16.66 -5.05 -37.18
N LYS A 899 15.51 -4.48 -37.61
CA LYS A 899 14.43 -3.89 -36.79
C LYS A 899 14.80 -3.69 -35.30
N ARG A 900 15.53 -2.61 -34.99
CA ARG A 900 15.87 -2.21 -33.59
C ARG A 900 14.67 -2.23 -32.65
N PHE A 901 13.47 -1.99 -33.19
CA PHE A 901 12.20 -2.06 -32.49
C PHE A 901 11.23 -3.03 -33.17
N ALA A 902 10.54 -3.83 -32.37
CA ALA A 902 9.61 -4.86 -32.86
C ALA A 902 8.34 -4.27 -33.51
N ASN A 903 7.89 -3.09 -33.05
CA ASN A 903 6.70 -2.40 -33.53
C ASN A 903 6.73 -0.91 -33.12
N GLN A 904 5.73 -0.13 -33.56
CA GLN A 904 5.59 1.30 -33.22
C GLN A 904 5.38 1.54 -31.73
N ALA A 905 4.70 0.62 -31.01
CA ALA A 905 4.54 0.74 -29.56
C ALA A 905 5.90 0.73 -28.86
N ALA A 906 6.81 -0.18 -29.23
CA ALA A 906 8.16 -0.25 -28.67
C ALA A 906 8.99 1.04 -28.88
N VAL A 907 8.72 1.81 -29.94
CA VAL A 907 9.33 3.15 -30.13
C VAL A 907 8.78 4.15 -29.12
N ILE A 908 7.47 4.13 -28.88
CA ILE A 908 6.84 4.98 -27.86
C ILE A 908 7.33 4.61 -26.46
N GLU A 909 7.46 3.31 -26.15
CA GLU A 909 8.03 2.83 -24.88
C GLU A 909 9.47 3.33 -24.68
N TYR A 910 10.29 3.29 -25.74
CA TYR A 910 11.64 3.83 -25.74
C TYR A 910 11.65 5.35 -25.52
N PHE A 911 10.77 6.09 -26.17
CA PHE A 911 10.62 7.53 -25.96
C PHE A 911 10.25 7.89 -24.51
N VAL A 912 9.33 7.14 -23.90
CA VAL A 912 8.92 7.33 -22.49
C VAL A 912 10.11 7.09 -21.56
N LYS A 913 10.84 5.99 -21.76
CA LYS A 913 12.05 5.66 -21.01
C LYS A 913 13.10 6.77 -21.11
N GLU A 914 13.47 7.18 -22.32
CA GLU A 914 14.54 8.17 -22.53
C GLU A 914 14.13 9.55 -21.96
N SER A 915 12.85 9.90 -22.03
CA SER A 915 12.33 11.12 -21.39
C SER A 915 12.43 11.08 -19.87
N GLY A 916 12.14 9.94 -19.25
CA GLY A 916 12.33 9.76 -17.80
C GLY A 916 13.79 9.81 -17.39
N THR A 917 14.70 9.24 -18.19
CA THR A 917 16.15 9.37 -17.95
C THR A 917 16.61 10.82 -18.07
N ALA A 918 16.14 11.56 -19.08
CA ALA A 918 16.44 12.98 -19.24
C ALA A 918 15.92 13.82 -18.06
N PHE A 919 14.73 13.50 -17.56
CA PHE A 919 14.15 14.12 -16.37
C PHE A 919 15.04 13.93 -15.14
N GLU A 920 15.50 12.71 -14.86
CA GLU A 920 16.40 12.46 -13.72
C GLU A 920 17.77 13.14 -13.89
N LYS A 921 18.27 13.29 -15.12
CA LYS A 921 19.49 14.08 -15.40
C LYS A 921 19.26 15.56 -15.07
N ALA A 922 18.13 16.13 -15.48
CA ALA A 922 17.79 17.51 -15.17
C ALA A 922 17.71 17.74 -13.64
N LEU A 923 17.13 16.80 -12.89
CA LEU A 923 17.09 16.90 -11.43
C LEU A 923 18.47 16.80 -10.76
N LYS A 924 19.42 16.10 -11.39
CA LYS A 924 20.81 15.98 -10.91
C LYS A 924 21.61 17.27 -11.14
N ASP A 925 21.34 17.96 -12.24
CA ASP A 925 22.01 19.22 -12.57
C ASP A 925 21.53 20.33 -11.64
N LYS A 926 22.43 20.81 -10.77
CA LYS A 926 22.17 21.97 -9.92
C LYS A 926 22.57 23.26 -10.63
N GLU A 927 21.74 24.28 -10.52
CA GLU A 927 22.14 25.66 -10.74
C GLU A 927 23.36 25.99 -9.85
N PRO A 928 24.19 26.98 -10.22
CA PRO A 928 25.25 27.44 -9.34
C PRO A 928 24.68 28.04 -8.04
N ASP A 929 25.39 27.84 -6.93
CA ASP A 929 25.06 28.45 -5.64
C ASP A 929 24.98 29.98 -5.76
N ARG A 930 23.96 30.57 -5.15
CA ARG A 930 23.77 32.03 -5.16
C ARG A 930 24.18 32.61 -3.82
N LYS A 931 25.00 33.66 -3.82
CA LYS A 931 25.28 34.44 -2.60
C LYS A 931 24.30 35.61 -2.50
N ILE A 932 23.46 35.61 -1.47
CA ILE A 932 22.54 36.72 -1.16
C ILE A 932 22.82 37.18 0.27
N GLU A 933 23.15 38.46 0.46
CA GLU A 933 23.38 39.07 1.79
C GLU A 933 24.36 38.28 2.68
N GLY A 934 25.44 37.74 2.11
CA GLY A 934 26.44 36.96 2.85
C GLY A 934 26.03 35.52 3.17
N LYS A 935 24.81 35.09 2.83
CA LYS A 935 24.37 33.69 2.92
C LYS A 935 24.52 32.99 1.57
N THR A 936 25.17 31.83 1.56
CA THR A 936 25.21 30.93 0.40
C THR A 936 23.90 30.15 0.34
N ILE A 937 23.14 30.36 -0.74
CA ILE A 937 21.92 29.62 -1.03
C ILE A 937 22.30 28.52 -2.02
N PRO A 938 22.10 27.23 -1.68
CA PRO A 938 22.40 26.13 -2.57
C PRO A 938 21.68 26.26 -3.91
N GLY A 939 22.39 25.90 -4.97
CA GLY A 939 21.88 25.73 -6.30
C GLY A 939 20.68 24.78 -6.36
N ARG A 940 19.63 25.20 -7.09
CA ARG A 940 18.42 24.38 -7.29
C ARG A 940 18.65 23.33 -8.36
N SER A 941 18.00 22.18 -8.25
CA SER A 941 17.87 21.24 -9.36
C SER A 941 17.14 21.88 -10.54
N ARG A 942 17.60 21.62 -11.76
CA ARG A 942 16.91 22.09 -12.97
C ARG A 942 15.55 21.39 -13.08
N LEU A 943 14.49 22.18 -13.27
CA LEU A 943 13.11 21.69 -13.20
C LEU A 943 12.52 21.22 -14.55
N ILE A 944 13.21 21.51 -15.66
CA ILE A 944 12.77 21.29 -17.04
C ILE A 944 13.89 20.61 -17.83
N VAL A 945 13.53 19.65 -18.69
CA VAL A 945 14.52 18.98 -19.54
C VAL A 945 14.98 19.86 -20.69
N GLN A 946 16.23 19.69 -21.08
CA GLN A 946 16.87 20.37 -22.19
C GLN A 946 17.35 19.35 -23.23
N ARG A 947 17.65 19.85 -24.43
CA ARG A 947 18.19 19.05 -25.53
C ARG A 947 19.43 18.23 -25.14
N SER A 948 20.30 18.80 -24.29
CA SER A 948 21.53 18.16 -23.79
C SER A 948 21.29 16.92 -22.92
N ASP A 949 20.08 16.74 -22.39
CA ASP A 949 19.77 15.66 -21.46
C ASP A 949 19.51 14.34 -22.19
N PHE A 950 19.24 14.43 -23.49
CA PHE A 950 18.97 13.31 -24.38
C PHE A 950 20.25 12.86 -25.07
N THR A 951 20.58 11.59 -24.91
CA THR A 951 21.70 10.93 -25.60
C THR A 951 21.35 10.59 -27.05
N ASP A 952 20.08 10.36 -27.35
CA ASP A 952 19.58 10.05 -28.67
C ASP A 952 19.24 11.35 -29.43
N SER A 953 20.01 11.67 -30.45
CA SER A 953 19.84 12.89 -31.24
C SER A 953 18.51 12.93 -32.00
N ILE A 954 17.95 11.79 -32.39
CA ILE A 954 16.64 11.72 -33.05
C ILE A 954 15.54 12.10 -32.07
N LEU A 955 15.58 11.61 -30.83
CA LEU A 955 14.63 12.03 -29.80
C LEU A 955 14.80 13.51 -29.44
N ALA A 956 16.04 13.97 -29.33
CA ALA A 956 16.34 15.36 -29.04
C ALA A 956 15.79 16.30 -30.14
N ASP A 957 15.96 15.94 -31.41
CA ASP A 957 15.37 16.66 -32.55
C ASP A 957 13.85 16.58 -32.56
N PHE A 958 13.30 15.38 -32.32
CA PHE A 958 11.86 15.17 -32.23
C PHE A 958 11.22 16.07 -31.18
N LEU A 959 11.88 16.34 -30.05
CA LEU A 959 11.34 17.19 -28.98
C LEU A 959 11.60 18.68 -29.21
N PHE A 960 12.84 19.06 -29.54
CA PHE A 960 13.34 20.44 -29.42
C PHE A 960 13.61 21.16 -30.74
N ALA A 961 13.34 20.56 -31.91
CA ALA A 961 13.52 21.28 -33.18
C ALA A 961 12.68 22.57 -33.22
N ASP A 962 13.30 23.68 -33.63
CA ASP A 962 12.80 25.05 -33.45
C ASP A 962 11.31 25.24 -33.83
N SER A 963 10.93 24.86 -35.05
CA SER A 963 9.56 24.99 -35.57
C SER A 963 8.85 23.65 -35.80
N ASP A 964 9.56 22.54 -35.63
CA ASP A 964 9.07 21.20 -36.02
C ASP A 964 9.11 20.15 -34.88
N GLY A 965 9.60 20.55 -33.69
CA GLY A 965 9.67 19.71 -32.51
C GLY A 965 8.32 19.56 -31.79
N LEU A 966 8.15 18.46 -31.07
CA LEU A 966 6.93 18.17 -30.30
C LEU A 966 6.61 19.30 -29.30
N LEU A 967 7.62 19.86 -28.62
CA LEU A 967 7.41 20.91 -27.63
C LEU A 967 7.05 22.26 -28.24
N SER A 968 7.37 22.52 -29.51
CA SER A 968 6.94 23.73 -30.22
C SER A 968 5.52 23.61 -30.77
N LEU A 969 5.03 22.39 -31.04
CA LEU A 969 3.63 22.11 -31.38
C LEU A 969 2.66 22.25 -30.19
N ILE A 970 3.20 22.24 -28.97
CA ILE A 970 2.44 22.40 -27.73
C ILE A 970 2.56 23.87 -27.32
N PRO A 971 1.64 24.75 -27.77
CA PRO A 971 1.80 26.19 -27.63
C PRO A 971 1.85 26.58 -26.16
N LYS A 972 2.65 27.60 -25.86
CA LYS A 972 2.54 28.33 -24.60
C LYS A 972 1.21 29.07 -24.60
N GLU A 973 0.25 28.55 -23.83
CA GLU A 973 -0.98 29.29 -23.56
C GLU A 973 -0.70 30.42 -22.57
N ASP A 974 -1.58 31.41 -22.57
CA ASP A 974 -1.55 32.43 -21.52
C ASP A 974 -2.16 31.83 -20.26
N PHE A 975 -1.32 31.49 -19.30
CA PHE A 975 -1.71 30.99 -17.99
C PHE A 975 -1.70 32.08 -16.90
N GLY A 976 -1.45 33.34 -17.29
CA GLY A 976 -1.39 34.48 -16.37
C GLY A 976 -2.63 34.62 -15.49
N GLY A 977 -2.47 35.25 -14.33
CA GLY A 977 -3.61 35.66 -13.49
C GLY A 977 -4.33 36.87 -14.09
N PHE A 978 -5.42 37.30 -13.44
CA PHE A 978 -6.10 38.55 -13.81
C PHE A 978 -5.11 39.73 -13.71
N ASP A 979 -4.61 40.21 -14.84
CA ASP A 979 -3.84 41.45 -14.93
C ASP A 979 -4.78 42.66 -14.83
N GLU A 980 -4.26 43.89 -14.91
CA GLU A 980 -5.09 45.11 -14.92
C GLU A 980 -6.12 45.14 -16.07
N ASN A 981 -5.95 44.28 -17.08
CA ASN A 981 -6.83 44.18 -18.23
C ASN A 981 -7.76 42.94 -18.19
N ASN A 982 -7.71 42.12 -17.14
CA ASN A 982 -8.45 40.87 -17.00
C ASN A 982 -8.38 39.96 -18.26
N LYS A 983 -7.18 39.77 -18.81
CA LYS A 983 -6.95 39.07 -20.09
C LYS A 983 -6.84 37.54 -19.98
N PHE A 984 -7.39 36.85 -20.99
CA PHE A 984 -7.27 35.41 -21.26
C PHE A 984 -7.00 35.19 -22.76
N SER A 985 -5.79 34.77 -23.16
CA SER A 985 -5.47 34.63 -24.59
C SER A 985 -6.36 33.62 -25.32
N ASN A 986 -6.53 32.40 -24.81
CA ASN A 986 -7.33 31.34 -25.45
C ASN A 986 -8.57 30.91 -24.64
N GLY A 987 -8.65 31.30 -23.37
CA GLY A 987 -9.76 30.96 -22.45
C GLY A 987 -10.18 29.49 -22.55
N LYS A 988 -11.49 29.26 -22.70
CA LYS A 988 -12.10 27.92 -22.81
C LYS A 988 -11.76 27.13 -24.10
N HIS A 989 -11.01 27.73 -25.02
CA HIS A 989 -10.67 27.14 -26.31
C HIS A 989 -9.22 26.61 -26.37
N GLY A 990 -8.43 26.82 -25.30
CA GLY A 990 -7.06 26.31 -25.20
C GLY A 990 -6.99 24.78 -25.12
N PHE A 991 -5.91 24.21 -25.66
CA PHE A 991 -5.58 22.79 -25.55
C PHE A 991 -5.38 22.35 -24.09
N PHE A 992 -4.62 23.11 -23.29
CA PHE A 992 -4.36 22.81 -21.89
C PHE A 992 -5.57 23.07 -21.00
N PHE A 993 -6.37 24.10 -21.32
CA PHE A 993 -7.70 24.26 -20.73
C PHE A 993 -8.54 22.99 -20.92
N ARG A 994 -8.64 22.49 -22.16
CA ARG A 994 -9.40 21.27 -22.47
C ARG A 994 -8.82 20.04 -21.76
N MET A 995 -7.51 19.93 -21.63
CA MET A 995 -6.91 18.86 -20.82
C MET A 995 -7.31 18.95 -19.34
N GLY A 996 -7.21 20.14 -18.73
CA GLY A 996 -7.60 20.34 -17.34
C GLY A 996 -9.09 20.06 -17.10
N GLU A 997 -9.95 20.49 -18.03
CA GLU A 997 -11.39 20.22 -18.05
C GLU A 997 -11.66 18.72 -18.19
N MET A 998 -11.11 18.07 -19.22
CA MET A 998 -11.33 16.65 -19.49
C MET A 998 -10.79 15.75 -18.40
N TRP A 999 -9.63 16.06 -17.83
CA TRP A 999 -9.11 15.31 -16.68
C TRP A 999 -10.06 15.41 -15.49
N THR A 1000 -10.52 16.63 -15.18
CA THR A 1000 -11.44 16.84 -14.06
C THR A 1000 -12.79 16.17 -14.27
N LEU A 1001 -13.31 16.17 -15.51
CA LEU A 1001 -14.57 15.51 -15.82
C LEU A 1001 -14.44 13.98 -15.85
N LYS A 1002 -13.36 13.44 -16.43
CA LYS A 1002 -13.16 11.99 -16.64
C LYS A 1002 -12.63 11.29 -15.40
N GLN A 1003 -11.68 11.91 -14.70
CA GLN A 1003 -10.92 11.32 -13.59
C GLN A 1003 -11.16 12.03 -12.26
N GLY A 1004 -11.90 13.14 -12.26
CA GLY A 1004 -12.13 13.93 -11.06
C GLY A 1004 -10.89 14.70 -10.63
N ASP A 1005 -10.67 14.76 -9.32
CA ASP A 1005 -9.56 15.51 -8.74
C ASP A 1005 -8.28 14.67 -8.57
N ILE A 1006 -8.26 13.41 -9.04
CA ILE A 1006 -7.08 12.52 -8.99
C ILE A 1006 -5.85 13.25 -9.50
N ASN A 1007 -4.80 13.34 -8.67
CA ASN A 1007 -3.55 13.98 -9.05
C ASN A 1007 -2.84 13.17 -10.15
N PRO A 1008 -2.62 13.72 -11.35
CA PRO A 1008 -1.97 13.00 -12.45
C PRO A 1008 -0.45 12.88 -12.28
N PHE A 1009 0.18 13.61 -11.35
CA PHE A 1009 1.63 13.81 -11.30
C PHE A 1009 2.34 12.99 -10.21
N ALA A 1010 1.78 11.84 -9.80
CA ALA A 1010 2.39 10.96 -8.80
C ALA A 1010 3.80 10.44 -9.19
N SER A 1011 4.10 10.38 -10.49
CA SER A 1011 5.41 9.99 -11.04
C SER A 1011 6.47 11.09 -10.96
N ASP A 1012 6.13 12.27 -10.43
CA ASP A 1012 7.03 13.41 -10.24
C ASP A 1012 6.87 13.97 -8.82
N MET A 1013 6.54 13.11 -7.86
CA MET A 1013 6.36 13.52 -6.48
C MET A 1013 7.70 13.36 -5.74
N ASN A 1014 8.15 14.41 -5.04
CA ASN A 1014 9.24 14.25 -4.07
C ASN A 1014 8.69 13.55 -2.83
N HIS A 1015 8.82 12.22 -2.81
CA HIS A 1015 8.28 11.36 -1.77
C HIS A 1015 8.91 11.63 -0.41
N PHE A 1016 10.23 11.91 -0.37
CA PHE A 1016 10.92 12.24 0.86
C PHE A 1016 10.34 13.50 1.52
N GLY A 1017 10.30 14.62 0.78
CA GLY A 1017 9.81 15.90 1.30
C GLY A 1017 8.34 15.85 1.71
N LEU A 1018 7.54 15.05 0.99
CA LEU A 1018 6.14 14.79 1.32
C LEU A 1018 6.00 14.09 2.69
N TYR A 1019 6.67 12.96 2.87
CA TYR A 1019 6.49 12.10 4.04
C TYR A 1019 7.09 12.72 5.31
N GLU A 1020 8.19 13.46 5.18
CA GLU A 1020 8.78 14.23 6.28
C GLU A 1020 7.77 15.21 6.90
N ASN A 1021 6.97 15.90 6.07
CA ASN A 1021 6.04 16.93 6.52
C ASN A 1021 4.65 16.42 6.87
N ILE A 1022 4.16 15.37 6.18
CA ILE A 1022 2.82 14.79 6.42
C ILE A 1022 2.84 13.72 7.53
N GLY A 1023 4.02 13.18 7.86
CA GLY A 1023 4.22 12.11 8.85
C GLY A 1023 3.67 12.34 10.24
N LYS A 1024 3.34 13.58 10.61
CA LYS A 1024 2.80 13.95 11.92
C LYS A 1024 1.30 13.69 12.09
N VAL A 1025 0.60 13.20 11.06
CA VAL A 1025 -0.87 13.14 11.08
C VAL A 1025 -1.43 11.73 10.84
N GLY A 1026 -0.63 10.76 10.38
CA GLY A 1026 -1.05 9.53 9.68
C GLY A 1026 -2.07 8.57 10.32
N GLU A 1027 -2.23 8.52 11.64
CA GLU A 1027 -3.10 7.53 12.31
C GLU A 1027 -4.61 7.83 12.12
N ASP A 1028 -5.02 9.09 12.36
CA ASP A 1028 -6.42 9.53 12.22
C ASP A 1028 -6.89 9.50 10.75
N VAL A 1029 -5.93 9.47 9.85
CA VAL A 1029 -6.07 9.62 8.40
C VAL A 1029 -6.57 8.34 7.79
N ALA A 1030 -5.85 7.24 8.07
CA ALA A 1030 -6.21 5.93 7.60
C ALA A 1030 -7.54 5.52 8.24
N LYS A 1031 -7.72 5.73 9.55
CA LYS A 1031 -8.97 5.41 10.25
C LYS A 1031 -10.18 6.17 9.70
N ARG A 1032 -10.07 7.50 9.54
CA ARG A 1032 -11.14 8.32 8.95
C ARG A 1032 -11.37 8.00 7.47
N TYR A 1033 -10.31 7.79 6.70
CA TYR A 1033 -10.40 7.35 5.31
C TYR A 1033 -11.23 6.09 5.16
N LEU A 1034 -10.99 5.09 6.02
CA LEU A 1034 -11.69 3.82 5.99
C LEU A 1034 -13.17 3.97 6.41
N SER A 1035 -13.47 4.72 7.48
CA SER A 1035 -14.86 5.00 7.87
C SER A 1035 -15.65 5.71 6.76
N ASP A 1036 -15.03 6.70 6.12
CA ASP A 1036 -15.65 7.46 5.04
C ASP A 1036 -15.80 6.60 3.76
N ALA A 1037 -14.85 5.71 3.50
CA ALA A 1037 -14.90 4.82 2.33
C ALA A 1037 -16.04 3.80 2.43
N ASP A 1038 -16.34 3.30 3.63
CA ASP A 1038 -17.54 2.49 3.87
C ASP A 1038 -18.83 3.32 3.64
N ALA A 1039 -18.88 4.55 4.15
CA ALA A 1039 -20.03 5.45 3.94
C ALA A 1039 -20.25 5.79 2.45
N VAL A 1040 -19.18 6.09 1.71
CA VAL A 1040 -19.23 6.35 0.27
C VAL A 1040 -19.59 5.08 -0.50
N SER A 1041 -19.04 3.92 -0.15
CA SER A 1041 -19.38 2.63 -0.78
C SER A 1041 -20.88 2.33 -0.64
N LYS A 1042 -21.46 2.54 0.55
CA LYS A 1042 -22.90 2.40 0.79
C LYS A 1042 -23.74 3.41 0.01
N MET A 1043 -23.27 4.65 -0.13
CA MET A 1043 -23.93 5.66 -0.96
C MET A 1043 -23.85 5.29 -2.46
N LEU A 1044 -22.69 4.86 -2.96
CA LEU A 1044 -22.47 4.39 -4.33
C LEU A 1044 -23.33 3.18 -4.67
N HIS A 1045 -23.49 2.26 -3.71
CA HIS A 1045 -24.38 1.11 -3.84
C HIS A 1045 -25.82 1.54 -4.13
N ASP A 1046 -26.31 2.57 -3.43
CA ASP A 1046 -27.69 3.05 -3.56
C ASP A 1046 -27.88 3.94 -4.79
N ILE A 1047 -26.90 4.79 -5.14
CA ILE A 1047 -26.89 5.51 -6.43
C ILE A 1047 -26.88 4.51 -7.58
N GLY A 1048 -26.13 3.40 -7.44
CA GLY A 1048 -26.14 2.31 -8.38
C GLY A 1048 -27.46 1.56 -8.52
N GLN A 1049 -28.46 1.86 -7.69
CA GLN A 1049 -29.84 1.36 -7.82
C GLN A 1049 -30.79 2.44 -8.36
N LEU A 1050 -30.30 3.63 -8.75
CA LEU A 1050 -31.12 4.74 -9.20
C LEU A 1050 -32.00 4.35 -10.40
N ASP A 1051 -31.51 3.49 -11.30
CA ASP A 1051 -32.29 2.97 -12.43
C ASP A 1051 -33.53 2.19 -11.97
N LYS A 1052 -33.35 1.27 -11.01
CA LYS A 1052 -34.44 0.51 -10.40
C LYS A 1052 -35.40 1.43 -9.65
N LEU A 1053 -34.89 2.38 -8.87
CA LEU A 1053 -35.71 3.34 -8.14
C LEU A 1053 -36.56 4.21 -9.08
N LEU A 1054 -36.00 4.61 -10.22
CA LEU A 1054 -36.73 5.36 -11.25
C LEU A 1054 -37.81 4.50 -11.91
N MET A 1055 -37.55 3.22 -12.19
CA MET A 1055 -38.52 2.29 -12.77
C MET A 1055 -39.64 1.95 -11.80
N ASP A 1056 -39.32 1.68 -10.52
CA ASP A 1056 -40.31 1.45 -9.47
C ASP A 1056 -41.22 2.69 -9.33
N ALA A 1057 -40.63 3.88 -9.20
CA ALA A 1057 -41.35 5.16 -9.11
C ALA A 1057 -42.19 5.49 -10.36
N ALA A 1058 -41.80 4.98 -11.53
CA ALA A 1058 -42.61 5.10 -12.75
C ALA A 1058 -43.85 4.22 -12.72
N HIS A 1059 -43.80 3.07 -12.04
CA HIS A 1059 -44.91 2.14 -11.93
C HIS A 1059 -45.86 2.47 -10.77
N ASP A 1060 -45.33 2.74 -9.58
CA ASP A 1060 -46.13 2.94 -8.36
C ASP A 1060 -46.43 4.42 -8.07
N GLY A 1061 -45.67 5.33 -8.69
CA GLY A 1061 -45.78 6.76 -8.50
C GLY A 1061 -45.19 7.31 -7.20
N ASP A 1062 -44.51 6.49 -6.40
CA ASP A 1062 -43.86 6.89 -5.15
C ASP A 1062 -42.42 7.38 -5.38
N LEU A 1063 -42.11 8.59 -4.88
CA LEU A 1063 -40.78 9.20 -4.99
C LEU A 1063 -39.98 9.13 -3.67
N SER A 1064 -40.53 8.52 -2.62
CA SER A 1064 -39.96 8.56 -1.26
C SER A 1064 -38.52 8.03 -1.22
N LYS A 1065 -38.25 6.90 -1.89
CA LYS A 1065 -36.91 6.31 -1.98
C LYS A 1065 -35.92 7.18 -2.78
N ILE A 1066 -36.40 7.93 -3.76
CA ILE A 1066 -35.57 8.88 -4.53
C ILE A 1066 -35.19 10.07 -3.64
N PHE A 1067 -36.11 10.57 -2.80
CA PHE A 1067 -35.79 11.62 -1.82
C PHE A 1067 -34.84 11.13 -0.72
N GLU A 1068 -35.02 9.90 -0.21
CA GLU A 1068 -34.08 9.29 0.74
C GLU A 1068 -32.67 9.18 0.15
N LEU A 1069 -32.55 8.83 -1.13
CA LEU A 1069 -31.28 8.82 -1.83
C LEU A 1069 -30.67 10.22 -1.91
N HIS A 1070 -31.45 11.25 -2.25
CA HIS A 1070 -31.00 12.66 -2.24
C HIS A 1070 -30.47 13.11 -0.86
N ASP A 1071 -31.16 12.77 0.21
CA ASP A 1071 -30.76 13.12 1.57
C ASP A 1071 -29.50 12.37 2.02
N LYS A 1072 -29.39 11.08 1.64
CA LYS A 1072 -28.20 10.26 1.89
C LYS A 1072 -26.99 10.80 1.13
N VAL A 1073 -27.14 11.14 -0.15
CA VAL A 1073 -26.09 11.76 -0.97
C VAL A 1073 -25.68 13.10 -0.38
N HIS A 1074 -26.65 13.94 -0.02
CA HIS A 1074 -26.37 15.24 0.59
C HIS A 1074 -25.54 15.09 1.87
N THR A 1075 -26.05 14.31 2.82
CA THR A 1075 -25.47 14.16 4.15
C THR A 1075 -24.07 13.55 4.08
N THR A 1076 -23.91 12.50 3.27
CA THR A 1076 -22.64 11.79 3.11
C THR A 1076 -21.59 12.71 2.50
N LEU A 1077 -21.87 13.33 1.35
CA LEU A 1077 -20.90 14.21 0.67
C LEU A 1077 -20.62 15.49 1.44
N ARG A 1078 -21.62 16.06 2.13
CA ARG A 1078 -21.44 17.26 2.96
C ARG A 1078 -20.48 16.98 4.10
N ASN A 1079 -20.64 15.85 4.78
CA ASN A 1079 -19.82 15.49 5.93
C ASN A 1079 -18.40 15.07 5.52
N ILE A 1080 -18.23 14.50 4.32
CA ILE A 1080 -16.96 13.94 3.86
C ILE A 1080 -16.13 14.93 3.03
N ILE A 1081 -16.77 15.69 2.14
CA ILE A 1081 -16.10 16.57 1.15
C ILE A 1081 -16.42 18.03 1.43
N GLY A 1082 -17.70 18.37 1.48
CA GLY A 1082 -18.14 19.75 1.65
C GLY A 1082 -19.53 20.00 1.09
N GLN A 1083 -20.13 21.07 1.56
CA GLN A 1083 -21.53 21.41 1.27
C GLN A 1083 -21.79 21.70 -0.21
N GLU A 1084 -20.92 22.49 -0.85
CA GLU A 1084 -21.07 22.79 -2.27
C GLU A 1084 -21.04 21.53 -3.14
N TYR A 1085 -20.13 20.60 -2.81
CA TYR A 1085 -19.97 19.37 -3.56
C TYR A 1085 -21.22 18.48 -3.47
N ALA A 1086 -21.80 18.40 -2.26
CA ALA A 1086 -23.05 17.72 -2.02
C ALA A 1086 -24.21 18.34 -2.82
N TRP A 1087 -24.28 19.67 -2.89
CA TRP A 1087 -25.26 20.38 -3.71
C TRP A 1087 -25.09 20.11 -5.19
N LYS A 1088 -23.86 20.17 -5.73
CA LYS A 1088 -23.61 19.89 -7.14
C LYS A 1088 -23.98 18.44 -7.51
N ALA A 1089 -23.64 17.46 -6.67
CA ALA A 1089 -24.00 16.06 -6.89
C ALA A 1089 -25.53 15.88 -6.92
N ASN A 1090 -26.24 16.47 -5.95
CA ASN A 1090 -27.70 16.43 -5.93
C ASN A 1090 -28.34 17.21 -7.08
N TYR A 1091 -27.77 18.31 -7.53
CA TYR A 1091 -28.22 19.05 -8.70
C TYR A 1091 -28.18 18.17 -9.95
N ILE A 1092 -27.05 17.47 -10.19
CA ILE A 1092 -26.92 16.53 -11.32
C ILE A 1092 -27.89 15.36 -11.18
N MET A 1093 -28.00 14.75 -10.00
CA MET A 1093 -28.97 13.67 -9.76
C MET A 1093 -30.40 14.13 -10.02
N SER A 1094 -30.74 15.37 -9.64
CA SER A 1094 -32.06 15.97 -9.89
C SER A 1094 -32.33 16.15 -11.38
N GLN A 1095 -31.31 16.53 -12.17
CA GLN A 1095 -31.44 16.60 -13.63
C GLN A 1095 -31.71 15.23 -14.24
N ILE A 1096 -31.06 14.17 -13.75
CA ILE A 1096 -31.26 12.80 -14.23
C ILE A 1096 -32.68 12.32 -13.93
N VAL A 1097 -33.16 12.54 -12.70
CA VAL A 1097 -34.53 12.19 -12.28
C VAL A 1097 -35.56 12.97 -13.10
N ALA A 1098 -35.39 14.28 -13.22
CA ALA A 1098 -36.31 15.13 -13.98
C ALA A 1098 -36.35 14.73 -15.45
N GLN A 1099 -35.20 14.55 -16.11
CA GLN A 1099 -35.16 14.11 -17.52
C GLN A 1099 -35.86 12.76 -17.74
N PHE A 1100 -35.83 11.85 -16.77
CA PHE A 1100 -36.48 10.55 -16.90
C PHE A 1100 -38.01 10.64 -16.92
N PHE A 1101 -38.58 11.50 -16.08
CA PHE A 1101 -40.04 11.66 -15.95
C PHE A 1101 -40.63 12.74 -16.87
N LEU A 1102 -39.84 13.74 -17.26
CA LEU A 1102 -40.33 14.89 -18.01
C LEU A 1102 -40.96 14.49 -19.34
N GLU A 1103 -42.12 15.07 -19.62
CA GLU A 1103 -42.77 14.96 -20.90
C GLU A 1103 -42.12 15.89 -21.92
N HIS A 1104 -41.49 15.34 -22.94
CA HIS A 1104 -40.98 16.13 -24.05
C HIS A 1104 -42.14 16.60 -24.94
N GLN A 1105 -42.39 17.91 -24.98
CA GLN A 1105 -43.27 18.50 -26.01
C GLN A 1105 -42.58 18.40 -27.39
N THR A 1106 -42.77 17.32 -28.12
CA THR A 1106 -42.34 17.19 -29.53
C THR A 1106 -43.20 17.99 -30.52
N ALA A 1107 -43.72 19.15 -30.13
CA ALA A 1107 -44.51 20.00 -31.03
C ALA A 1107 -44.38 21.51 -30.74
N ARG A 1108 -43.20 22.08 -31.02
CA ARG A 1108 -43.11 23.49 -31.44
C ARG A 1108 -42.51 23.58 -32.84
N LEU A 1109 -43.39 23.59 -33.84
CA LEU A 1109 -43.26 24.39 -35.07
C LEU A 1109 -44.68 24.66 -35.63
N PRO A 1110 -44.96 25.89 -36.10
CA PRO A 1110 -46.26 26.31 -36.63
C PRO A 1110 -46.42 25.92 -38.11
N LEU A 1111 -47.66 25.92 -38.60
CA LEU A 1111 -48.13 25.78 -40.01
C LEU A 1111 -48.60 24.38 -40.45
N ILE A 1112 -49.78 23.94 -39.98
CA ILE A 1112 -50.65 23.01 -40.74
C ILE A 1112 -52.13 23.44 -40.56
N PRO A 1113 -52.94 23.59 -41.65
CA PRO A 1113 -54.34 24.02 -41.58
C PRO A 1113 -55.32 22.97 -41.01
N ALA A 1114 -56.51 23.42 -40.63
CA ALA A 1114 -57.32 22.90 -39.53
C ALA A 1114 -58.41 21.81 -39.76
N PRO A 1115 -58.36 20.87 -40.73
CA PRO A 1115 -59.16 19.63 -40.62
C PRO A 1115 -58.35 18.40 -40.20
N ILE A 1116 -57.02 18.42 -40.37
CA ILE A 1116 -56.14 17.28 -40.07
C ILE A 1116 -55.80 17.23 -38.56
N ARG A 1117 -55.80 18.38 -37.89
CA ARG A 1117 -55.47 18.52 -36.46
C ARG A 1117 -56.45 17.78 -35.53
N SER A 1118 -57.72 17.73 -35.88
CA SER A 1118 -58.77 17.09 -35.06
C SER A 1118 -58.73 15.56 -35.18
N LEU A 1119 -58.39 15.03 -36.36
CA LEU A 1119 -58.30 13.60 -36.65
C LEU A 1119 -56.97 12.98 -36.18
N PHE A 1120 -55.86 13.74 -36.23
CA PHE A 1120 -54.58 13.29 -35.69
C PHE A 1120 -54.41 13.61 -34.19
N GLY A 1121 -55.10 14.62 -33.65
CA GLY A 1121 -55.08 14.95 -32.22
C GLY A 1121 -55.66 13.87 -31.30
N LEU A 1122 -56.50 12.96 -31.83
CA LEU A 1122 -57.03 11.81 -31.08
C LEU A 1122 -56.15 10.54 -31.17
N MET A 1123 -55.19 10.47 -32.11
CA MET A 1123 -54.24 9.33 -32.23
C MET A 1123 -52.79 9.67 -31.82
N LEU A 1124 -52.43 10.95 -31.71
CA LEU A 1124 -51.09 11.44 -31.40
C LEU A 1124 -51.06 12.26 -30.10
N ASP A 1125 -51.61 11.69 -29.03
CA ASP A 1125 -51.45 12.20 -27.66
C ASP A 1125 -50.03 11.94 -27.13
N ARG A 1126 -49.01 12.41 -27.86
CA ARG A 1126 -47.61 11.98 -27.69
C ARG A 1126 -46.74 13.09 -27.13
N ASN A 1127 -47.04 13.45 -25.89
CA ASN A 1127 -46.00 13.68 -24.90
C ASN A 1127 -45.41 12.31 -24.52
N ILE A 1128 -44.20 12.01 -25.00
CA ILE A 1128 -43.52 10.75 -24.68
C ILE A 1128 -42.37 11.07 -23.74
N SER A 1129 -42.52 10.67 -22.48
CA SER A 1129 -41.43 10.65 -21.51
C SER A 1129 -40.55 9.41 -21.71
N LEU A 1130 -39.32 9.45 -21.19
CA LEU A 1130 -38.45 8.28 -21.13
C LEU A 1130 -39.06 7.19 -20.25
N SER A 1131 -39.76 7.55 -19.16
CA SER A 1131 -40.45 6.59 -18.29
C SER A 1131 -41.46 5.71 -19.06
N LYS A 1132 -42.27 6.27 -19.95
CA LYS A 1132 -43.23 5.53 -20.81
C LYS A 1132 -42.52 4.66 -21.85
N LEU A 1133 -41.39 5.11 -22.40
CA LEU A 1133 -40.61 4.36 -23.40
C LEU A 1133 -39.91 3.14 -22.80
N VAL A 1134 -39.29 3.32 -21.63
CA VAL A 1134 -38.46 2.28 -20.99
C VAL A 1134 -39.33 1.22 -20.32
N THR A 1135 -40.44 1.61 -19.68
CA THR A 1135 -41.38 0.66 -19.04
C THR A 1135 -42.31 -0.03 -20.03
N GLN A 1136 -42.45 0.52 -21.26
CA GLN A 1136 -43.45 0.12 -22.26
C GLN A 1136 -44.90 0.22 -21.74
N ASP A 1137 -45.13 0.95 -20.65
CA ASP A 1137 -46.43 1.17 -20.04
C ASP A 1137 -46.93 2.58 -20.39
N ARG A 1138 -48.15 2.67 -20.92
CA ARG A 1138 -48.80 3.94 -21.25
C ARG A 1138 -49.23 4.71 -20.01
N HIS A 1139 -49.39 4.01 -18.89
CA HIS A 1139 -49.79 4.56 -17.59
C HIS A 1139 -48.60 4.86 -16.67
N ALA A 1140 -47.36 4.63 -17.13
CA ALA A 1140 -46.18 5.00 -16.37
C ALA A 1140 -46.20 6.50 -16.02
N LYS A 1141 -45.79 6.83 -14.80
CA LYS A 1141 -45.77 8.20 -14.29
C LYS A 1141 -44.89 9.09 -15.17
N THR A 1142 -45.38 10.30 -15.42
CA THR A 1142 -44.71 11.35 -16.19
C THR A 1142 -44.89 12.69 -15.50
N TRP A 1143 -44.01 13.65 -15.82
CA TRP A 1143 -44.03 15.00 -15.25
C TRP A 1143 -44.22 16.04 -16.35
N ASP A 1144 -45.14 16.97 -16.10
CA ASP A 1144 -45.15 18.26 -16.76
C ASP A 1144 -44.14 19.21 -16.08
N GLU A 1145 -44.03 20.44 -16.58
CA GLU A 1145 -43.11 21.42 -16.03
C GLU A 1145 -43.46 21.81 -14.57
N ASN A 1146 -44.73 21.74 -14.15
CA ASN A 1146 -45.13 22.02 -12.77
C ASN A 1146 -44.72 20.90 -11.80
N ALA A 1147 -44.89 19.63 -12.19
CA ALA A 1147 -44.46 18.48 -11.40
C ALA A 1147 -42.94 18.46 -11.22
N ALA A 1148 -42.17 18.85 -12.25
CA ALA A 1148 -40.73 19.05 -12.14
C ALA A 1148 -40.37 20.18 -11.16
N ARG A 1149 -41.07 21.33 -11.22
CA ARG A 1149 -40.88 22.43 -10.26
C ARG A 1149 -41.17 22.01 -8.83
N ASP A 1150 -42.27 21.30 -8.60
CA ASP A 1150 -42.65 20.83 -7.26
C ASP A 1150 -41.63 19.84 -6.71
N TYR A 1151 -41.07 18.98 -7.56
CA TYR A 1151 -39.94 18.12 -7.21
C TYR A 1151 -38.71 18.92 -6.76
N PHE A 1152 -38.27 19.91 -7.56
CA PHE A 1152 -37.11 20.74 -7.22
C PHE A 1152 -37.33 21.58 -5.95
N LYS A 1153 -38.54 22.10 -5.75
CA LYS A 1153 -38.92 22.85 -4.55
C LYS A 1153 -38.83 21.97 -3.30
N ARG A 1154 -39.35 20.74 -3.35
CA ARG A 1154 -39.26 19.79 -2.23
C ARG A 1154 -37.82 19.43 -1.89
N LEU A 1155 -36.93 19.30 -2.88
CA LEU A 1155 -35.50 19.10 -2.62
C LEU A 1155 -34.85 20.29 -1.92
N ALA A 1156 -35.24 21.51 -2.28
CA ALA A 1156 -34.75 22.72 -1.62
C ALA A 1156 -35.29 22.88 -0.18
N GLU A 1157 -36.56 22.54 0.06
CA GLU A 1157 -37.17 22.51 1.40
C GLU A 1157 -36.49 21.46 2.32
N ARG A 1158 -35.96 20.37 1.75
CA ARG A 1158 -35.17 19.35 2.46
C ARG A 1158 -33.68 19.72 2.60
N HIS A 1159 -33.26 20.88 2.09
CA HIS A 1159 -31.88 21.35 2.06
C HIS A 1159 -30.90 20.48 1.23
N SER A 1160 -31.39 19.53 0.43
CA SER A 1160 -30.56 18.67 -0.42
C SER A 1160 -29.88 19.47 -1.55
N ILE A 1161 -30.50 20.58 -1.97
CA ILE A 1161 -29.98 21.65 -2.86
C ILE A 1161 -30.41 23.03 -2.31
N PRO A 1162 -29.74 24.14 -2.67
CA PRO A 1162 -30.20 25.49 -2.30
C PRO A 1162 -31.39 25.95 -3.14
N PHE A 1163 -32.15 26.93 -2.62
CA PHE A 1163 -33.26 27.56 -3.37
C PHE A 1163 -32.75 28.43 -4.53
N ASP A 1164 -31.69 29.21 -4.31
CA ASP A 1164 -31.13 30.17 -5.28
C ASP A 1164 -29.60 30.11 -5.30
N GLY A 1165 -28.97 30.66 -6.35
CA GLY A 1165 -27.52 30.61 -6.57
C GLY A 1165 -27.04 29.40 -7.36
N LEU A 1166 -25.76 29.02 -7.21
CA LEU A 1166 -25.17 27.87 -7.91
C LEU A 1166 -25.76 26.55 -7.41
N TRP A 1167 -26.04 25.64 -8.36
CA TRP A 1167 -26.59 24.31 -8.12
C TRP A 1167 -27.97 24.31 -7.46
N SER A 1168 -28.77 25.34 -7.73
CA SER A 1168 -30.03 25.59 -7.04
C SER A 1168 -31.27 25.06 -7.76
N ALA A 1169 -32.39 25.02 -7.02
CA ALA A 1169 -33.70 24.73 -7.58
C ALA A 1169 -34.10 25.75 -8.67
N ASN A 1170 -33.77 27.03 -8.51
CA ASN A 1170 -34.00 28.05 -9.54
C ASN A 1170 -33.28 27.73 -10.86
N GLN A 1171 -32.01 27.32 -10.81
CA GLN A 1171 -31.29 26.92 -12.01
C GLN A 1171 -31.89 25.68 -12.67
N LEU A 1172 -32.36 24.71 -11.89
CA LEU A 1172 -33.10 23.56 -12.43
C LEU A 1172 -34.41 24.01 -13.08
N ASN A 1173 -35.16 24.90 -12.44
CA ASN A 1173 -36.40 25.44 -13.01
C ASN A 1173 -36.14 26.11 -14.37
N GLN A 1174 -35.05 26.86 -14.51
CA GLN A 1174 -34.66 27.48 -15.79
C GLN A 1174 -34.21 26.44 -16.82
N ALA A 1175 -33.38 25.47 -16.42
CA ALA A 1175 -32.88 24.43 -17.32
C ALA A 1175 -33.98 23.53 -17.90
N PHE A 1176 -35.13 23.45 -17.23
CA PHE A 1176 -36.29 22.66 -17.62
C PHE A 1176 -37.52 23.52 -18.00
N ASP A 1177 -37.34 24.83 -18.24
CA ASP A 1177 -38.41 25.79 -18.60
C ASP A 1177 -39.63 25.82 -17.62
N ALA A 1178 -39.41 25.39 -16.37
CA ALA A 1178 -40.42 25.24 -15.34
C ALA A 1178 -40.81 26.53 -14.58
N GLU A 1179 -40.17 27.66 -14.92
CA GLU A 1179 -40.53 28.99 -14.41
C GLU A 1179 -41.80 29.56 -15.08
N THR A 1180 -42.11 29.13 -16.30
CA THR A 1180 -43.25 29.67 -17.06
C THR A 1180 -44.57 29.22 -16.44
N LYS A 1181 -45.39 30.16 -15.95
CA LYS A 1181 -46.79 29.88 -15.58
C LYS A 1181 -47.60 29.52 -16.83
N ALA A 1182 -47.51 28.28 -17.30
CA ALA A 1182 -48.35 27.76 -18.38
C ALA A 1182 -49.82 27.56 -17.96
N PHE A 1183 -50.21 27.95 -16.74
CA PHE A 1183 -51.46 27.57 -16.09
C PHE A 1183 -52.62 28.59 -16.18
N VAL A 1184 -52.62 29.59 -17.09
CA VAL A 1184 -53.82 30.48 -17.19
C VAL A 1184 -54.33 30.71 -18.61
N ALA A 1185 -53.52 30.55 -19.66
CA ALA A 1185 -53.99 30.78 -21.03
C ALA A 1185 -54.57 29.51 -21.71
N GLY A 1186 -54.22 28.31 -21.23
CA GLY A 1186 -54.55 27.05 -21.90
C GLY A 1186 -56.01 26.62 -21.76
N GLU A 1187 -56.55 26.55 -20.55
CA GLU A 1187 -57.91 26.03 -20.32
C GLU A 1187 -59.01 27.03 -20.67
N THR A 1188 -58.85 28.31 -20.33
CA THR A 1188 -59.90 29.31 -20.50
C THR A 1188 -60.14 29.66 -21.97
N ILE A 1189 -59.07 29.71 -22.79
CA ILE A 1189 -59.18 29.99 -24.23
C ILE A 1189 -59.74 28.77 -24.98
N LEU A 1190 -59.35 27.54 -24.60
CA LEU A 1190 -59.89 26.33 -25.23
C LEU A 1190 -61.38 26.16 -24.91
N GLN A 1191 -61.80 26.40 -23.67
CA GLN A 1191 -63.22 26.35 -23.28
C GLN A 1191 -64.04 27.43 -24.00
N PHE A 1192 -63.50 28.64 -24.16
CA PHE A 1192 -64.14 29.72 -24.93
C PHE A 1192 -64.25 29.37 -26.43
N MET A 1193 -63.21 28.79 -27.02
CA MET A 1193 -63.22 28.34 -28.41
C MET A 1193 -64.17 27.16 -28.66
N TYR A 1194 -64.23 26.18 -27.75
CA TYR A 1194 -65.20 25.08 -27.84
C TYR A 1194 -66.64 25.58 -27.76
N SER A 1195 -66.90 26.55 -26.87
CA SER A 1195 -68.21 27.20 -26.76
C SER A 1195 -68.60 27.92 -28.05
N MET A 1196 -67.65 28.60 -28.70
CA MET A 1196 -67.87 29.31 -29.97
C MET A 1196 -68.08 28.35 -31.16
N ILE A 1197 -67.34 27.24 -31.21
CA ILE A 1197 -67.50 26.20 -32.25
C ILE A 1197 -68.86 25.50 -32.11
N MET A 1198 -69.28 25.16 -30.88
CA MET A 1198 -70.59 24.58 -30.62
C MET A 1198 -71.72 25.56 -30.95
N PHE A 1199 -71.52 26.86 -30.67
CA PHE A 1199 -72.47 27.91 -31.06
C PHE A 1199 -72.59 28.03 -32.59
N LEU A 1200 -71.47 28.00 -33.32
CA LEU A 1200 -71.45 28.03 -34.78
C LEU A 1200 -72.12 26.80 -35.38
N LEU A 1201 -71.80 25.59 -34.89
CA LEU A 1201 -72.46 24.35 -35.28
C LEU A 1201 -73.97 24.36 -35.01
N TRP A 1202 -74.38 24.85 -33.85
CA TRP A 1202 -75.80 25.01 -33.52
C TRP A 1202 -76.50 26.00 -34.46
N SER A 1203 -75.85 27.13 -34.77
CA SER A 1203 -76.40 28.12 -35.69
C SER A 1203 -76.47 27.61 -37.14
N TYR A 1204 -75.51 26.82 -37.60
CA TYR A 1204 -75.54 26.17 -38.92
C TYR A 1204 -76.55 25.03 -38.99
N LEU A 1205 -76.69 24.21 -37.95
CA LEU A 1205 -77.73 23.19 -37.85
C LEU A 1205 -79.12 23.83 -37.82
N LYS A 1206 -79.31 24.89 -37.04
CA LYS A 1206 -80.56 25.67 -37.01
C LYS A 1206 -80.88 26.24 -38.38
N LYS A 1207 -79.89 26.81 -39.07
CA LYS A 1207 -80.06 27.37 -40.43
C LYS A 1207 -80.39 26.28 -41.46
N ALA A 1208 -79.73 25.11 -41.37
CA ALA A 1208 -80.02 23.95 -42.22
C ALA A 1208 -81.42 23.36 -41.94
N PHE A 1209 -81.89 23.37 -40.69
CA PHE A 1209 -83.26 22.98 -40.33
C PHE A 1209 -84.30 24.02 -40.78
N GLU A 1210 -83.99 25.31 -40.74
CA GLU A 1210 -84.85 26.38 -41.25
C GLU A 1210 -84.97 26.36 -42.79
N GLU A 1211 -83.88 26.01 -43.49
CA GLU A 1211 -83.84 25.79 -44.94
C GLU A 1211 -84.55 24.48 -45.34
N SER A 1212 -84.39 23.38 -44.58
CA SER A 1212 -85.09 22.12 -44.86
C SER A 1212 -86.60 22.17 -44.59
N GLN A 1213 -87.07 23.15 -43.81
CA GLN A 1213 -88.49 23.40 -43.56
C GLN A 1213 -89.10 24.43 -44.52
N GLY A 1214 -88.35 24.88 -45.54
CA GLY A 1214 -88.85 25.79 -46.59
C GLY A 1214 -89.23 27.18 -46.08
N LYS A 1215 -88.66 27.64 -44.96
CA LYS A 1215 -89.06 28.89 -44.31
C LYS A 1215 -88.24 30.13 -44.68
N LYS A 1216 -87.26 30.04 -45.58
CA LYS A 1216 -86.56 31.19 -46.19
C LYS A 1216 -85.86 30.79 -47.50
N GLN A 1217 -86.08 31.57 -48.56
CA GLN A 1217 -85.16 31.68 -49.71
C GLN A 1217 -84.04 32.67 -49.37
#